data_AF-A0AA39VND7-F1
#
_entry.id   AF-A0AA39VND7-F1
#
_cell.length_a   1.000
_cell.length_b   1.000
_cell.length_c   1.000
_cell.angle_alpha   90.00
_cell.angle_beta   90.00
_cell.angle_gamma   90.00
#
_symmetry.space_group_name_H-M   'P 1'
#
loop_
_entity.id
_entity.type
_entity.pdbx_description
1 polymer ?
#
loop_
_entity_poly.entity_id
_entity_poly.type
_entity_poly.pdbx_seq_one_letter_code
_entity_poly.pdbx_strand_id
1 'polypeptide(L)'
;MDTRGFVLYLLSGFSVAILSVLFLSEPYEPLSLQHSFSSSNSLSTTYLSSTERVWPKLEFSWRLVLATVIGFLGSACGTVGGVGGGGIFVPMLTLIVGFDTKSAAAISKCMIMGASASSVWYNLRVPHPTTEVPILDYDLALLFQPMLLLGITVGVSLSVVFPYWLITVLIIILFIGTSSRSFFKGIQMWKEETILKKEMAQRQGTFVNSRGELLIDTQYEPLIPREEKTEMEILRFNIRWKWMFVLIAVWACFLLIQVLKQNAIVCGVWYWVLFFLQFPIALGVFGYEAVKLYEEHKKRLNTGNIEYICEASIEWTAMHIAFCAFCGILGGTVGGLLGSGGGFILGPLLLEIGVIPQVASATATFVMMFSSSLSVVEFYLLKRFPIPYALYLMAVSILAGFWGQYFIRKIVAILKRGSIIVFVLSGVIFASALTMGVVGVEKSIKMIQNHEFMGKHALTVVTYKFHILYSLSTNPSCGDPTYSLHCDQDSSKLYFNALNGSSYLVLKVIASTQRMILQPSSWVLDTCVTRDMVVSQGFWLNQTLPFNVTSSNTIFLFNCSPRLLISPLNCTPSSLCHRFLETSSGHIDRKRALQCASGINPCCTFVAGGMPCAYKIRLHSSGCRAFRSILHLDLEKPASEWEEGLEVQWADPPKPVCKTQHDCSGTASTCSPAGKNGLII
;
A
#
# COMPACT_ATOMS: atom_id res chain seq x y z
N MET A 1 12.94 27.50 -29.49
CA MET A 1 12.73 26.13 -30.02
C MET A 1 11.30 26.09 -30.49
N ASP A 2 11.11 25.94 -31.81
CA ASP A 2 9.79 25.87 -32.44
C ASP A 2 8.96 24.70 -31.90
N THR A 3 7.64 24.88 -31.81
CA THR A 3 6.66 23.89 -31.36
C THR A 3 6.76 22.56 -32.12
N ARG A 4 7.19 22.58 -33.39
CA ARG A 4 7.51 21.38 -34.18
C ARG A 4 8.69 20.57 -33.63
N GLY A 5 9.74 21.24 -33.16
CA GLY A 5 10.87 20.58 -32.51
C GLY A 5 10.45 19.91 -31.20
N PHE A 6 9.60 20.57 -30.42
CA PHE A 6 9.05 20.03 -29.18
C PHE A 6 8.26 18.72 -29.38
N VAL A 7 7.43 18.65 -30.43
CA VAL A 7 6.65 17.44 -30.76
C VAL A 7 7.55 16.31 -31.27
N LEU A 8 8.54 16.60 -32.11
CA LEU A 8 9.52 15.61 -32.60
C LEU A 8 10.39 15.04 -31.48
N TYR A 9 10.79 15.86 -30.51
CA TYR A 9 11.57 15.41 -29.35
C TYR A 9 10.73 14.56 -28.38
N LEU A 10 9.47 14.93 -28.12
CA LEU A 10 8.54 14.08 -27.36
C LEU A 10 8.37 12.73 -28.07
N LEU A 11 8.13 12.74 -29.38
CA LEU A 11 8.05 11.51 -30.19
C LEU A 11 9.32 10.67 -30.11
N SER A 12 10.52 11.27 -30.06
CA SER A 12 11.78 10.52 -29.86
C SER A 12 11.94 9.93 -28.45
N GLY A 13 11.48 10.64 -27.42
CA GLY A 13 11.48 10.13 -26.05
C GLY A 13 10.51 8.96 -25.89
N PHE A 14 9.33 9.07 -26.53
CA PHE A 14 8.36 7.98 -26.63
C PHE A 14 8.88 6.81 -27.48
N SER A 15 9.58 7.06 -28.59
CA SER A 15 10.12 5.99 -29.43
C SER A 15 11.22 5.20 -28.72
N VAL A 16 12.07 5.85 -27.93
CA VAL A 16 13.10 5.16 -27.11
C VAL A 16 12.46 4.33 -26.00
N ALA A 17 11.39 4.82 -25.35
CA ALA A 17 10.63 4.05 -24.37
C ALA A 17 9.86 2.88 -25.00
N ILE A 18 9.36 3.02 -26.23
CA ILE A 18 8.73 1.91 -26.97
C ILE A 18 9.79 0.89 -27.44
N LEU A 19 10.97 1.35 -27.87
CA LEU A 19 12.10 0.49 -28.23
C LEU A 19 12.62 -0.33 -27.04
N SER A 20 12.61 0.21 -25.81
CA SER A 20 12.97 -0.56 -24.62
C SER A 20 11.95 -1.65 -24.25
N VAL A 21 10.68 -1.49 -24.63
CA VAL A 21 9.65 -2.56 -24.52
C VAL A 21 9.90 -3.68 -25.54
N LEU A 22 10.30 -3.31 -26.76
CA LEU A 22 10.61 -4.28 -27.81
C LEU A 22 11.87 -5.09 -27.50
N PHE A 23 12.88 -4.49 -26.85
CA PHE A 23 14.11 -5.18 -26.44
C PHE A 23 13.97 -6.02 -25.15
N LEU A 24 13.03 -5.70 -24.25
CA LEU A 24 12.78 -6.48 -23.03
C LEU A 24 11.71 -7.56 -23.20
N SER A 25 11.05 -7.61 -24.36
CA SER A 25 10.10 -8.67 -24.74
C SER A 25 10.81 -9.80 -25.48
N GLU A 26 11.83 -10.41 -24.88
CA GLU A 26 12.15 -11.80 -25.25
C GLU A 26 11.29 -12.77 -24.42
N PRO A 27 10.76 -13.84 -25.04
CA PRO A 27 9.94 -14.81 -24.34
C PRO A 27 10.80 -15.58 -23.34
N TYR A 28 10.42 -15.53 -22.07
CA TYR A 28 10.97 -16.40 -21.04
C TYR A 28 10.52 -17.83 -21.35
N GLU A 29 11.36 -18.61 -22.04
CA GLU A 29 11.19 -20.07 -22.11
C GLU A 29 11.34 -20.65 -20.69
N PRO A 30 10.38 -21.44 -20.19
CA PRO A 30 10.62 -22.21 -18.98
C PRO A 30 11.55 -23.37 -19.32
N LEU A 31 12.76 -23.33 -18.76
CA LEU A 31 13.73 -24.41 -18.80
C LEU A 31 13.09 -25.72 -18.32
N SER A 32 12.87 -26.66 -19.24
CA SER A 32 12.43 -28.02 -18.95
C SER A 32 13.56 -28.79 -18.27
N LEU A 33 13.52 -28.89 -16.94
CA LEU A 33 14.40 -29.81 -16.22
C LEU A 33 13.71 -31.17 -16.08
N GLN A 34 14.17 -32.10 -16.91
CA GLN A 34 13.85 -33.51 -16.91
C GLN A 34 14.41 -34.15 -15.63
N HIS A 35 13.54 -34.59 -14.71
CA HIS A 35 13.95 -35.51 -13.64
C HIS A 35 13.06 -36.76 -13.64
N SER A 36 13.69 -37.84 -14.05
CA SER A 36 13.29 -39.23 -13.93
C SER A 36 12.90 -39.60 -12.50
N PHE A 37 11.86 -40.42 -12.41
CA PHE A 37 11.45 -41.21 -11.25
C PHE A 37 12.63 -41.82 -10.47
N SER A 38 12.66 -41.57 -9.17
CA SER A 38 13.14 -42.55 -8.18
C SER A 38 12.51 -42.25 -6.82
N SER A 39 11.85 -43.28 -6.31
CA SER A 39 11.11 -43.38 -5.05
C SER A 39 11.95 -43.14 -3.80
N SER A 40 11.47 -42.29 -2.88
CA SER A 40 11.57 -42.51 -1.44
C SER A 40 10.61 -41.60 -0.67
N ASN A 41 9.93 -42.20 0.31
CA ASN A 41 8.90 -41.63 1.16
C ASN A 41 9.44 -40.53 2.09
N SER A 42 8.72 -39.40 2.20
CA SER A 42 8.52 -38.71 3.48
C SER A 42 7.41 -37.66 3.37
N LEU A 43 6.36 -37.83 4.19
CA LEU A 43 5.24 -36.90 4.38
C LEU A 43 5.71 -35.54 4.89
N SER A 44 5.28 -34.45 4.24
CA SER A 44 4.90 -33.18 4.88
C SER A 44 4.45 -32.16 3.82
N THR A 45 3.17 -32.17 3.46
CA THR A 45 2.58 -31.14 2.59
C THR A 45 1.88 -30.09 3.45
N THR A 46 2.64 -29.07 3.83
CA THR A 46 2.12 -27.84 4.43
C THR A 46 1.44 -27.02 3.33
N TYR A 47 0.13 -27.17 3.18
CA TYR A 47 -0.67 -26.31 2.29
C TYR A 47 -0.81 -24.91 2.91
N LEU A 48 0.11 -24.01 2.58
CA LEU A 48 -0.06 -22.58 2.76
C LEU A 48 -0.82 -22.04 1.54
N SER A 49 -2.09 -21.70 1.73
CA SER A 49 -2.92 -20.99 0.74
C SER A 49 -2.38 -19.58 0.51
N SER A 50 -1.40 -19.43 -0.38
CA SER A 50 -1.13 -18.15 -1.03
C SER A 50 -2.13 -17.98 -2.17
N THR A 51 -3.04 -17.03 -2.05
CA THR A 51 -3.80 -16.51 -3.21
C THR A 51 -2.77 -16.04 -4.23
N GLU A 52 -2.66 -16.73 -5.37
CA GLU A 52 -1.80 -16.29 -6.47
C GLU A 52 -2.24 -14.88 -6.90
N ARG A 53 -1.38 -13.88 -6.68
CA ARG A 53 -1.63 -12.52 -7.16
C ARG A 53 -1.39 -12.52 -8.67
N VAL A 54 -2.46 -12.57 -9.45
CA VAL A 54 -2.39 -12.45 -10.90
C VAL A 54 -2.24 -10.98 -11.28
N TRP A 55 -1.07 -10.61 -11.80
CA TRP A 55 -0.83 -9.26 -12.35
C TRP A 55 -1.24 -9.20 -13.83
N PRO A 56 -1.71 -8.05 -14.33
CA PRO A 56 -1.93 -7.88 -15.77
C PRO A 56 -0.61 -8.11 -16.53
N LYS A 57 -0.68 -8.81 -17.67
CA LYS A 57 0.48 -9.01 -18.55
C LYS A 57 0.84 -7.69 -19.24
N LEU A 58 2.14 -7.45 -19.45
CA LEU A 58 2.64 -6.26 -20.13
C LEU A 58 2.29 -6.34 -21.61
N GLU A 59 1.12 -5.81 -21.96
CA GLU A 59 0.62 -5.76 -23.33
C GLU A 59 0.43 -4.32 -23.79
N PHE A 60 0.73 -4.08 -25.07
CA PHE A 60 0.55 -2.78 -25.68
C PHE A 60 -0.95 -2.46 -25.76
N SER A 61 -1.40 -1.52 -24.92
CA SER A 61 -2.79 -1.13 -24.79
C SER A 61 -2.91 0.39 -24.66
N TRP A 62 -4.08 0.96 -24.99
CA TRP A 62 -4.34 2.39 -24.81
C TRP A 62 -4.17 2.82 -23.34
N ARG A 63 -4.45 1.91 -22.39
CA ARG A 63 -4.23 2.10 -20.95
C ARG A 63 -2.76 2.31 -20.63
N LEU A 64 -1.87 1.50 -21.23
CA LEU A 64 -0.43 1.63 -21.08
C LEU A 64 0.08 2.95 -21.70
N VAL A 65 -0.40 3.31 -22.89
CA VAL A 65 -0.05 4.59 -23.53
C VAL A 65 -0.46 5.77 -22.65
N LEU A 66 -1.70 5.79 -22.16
CA LEU A 66 -2.18 6.85 -21.28
C LEU A 66 -1.38 6.90 -19.96
N ALA A 67 -1.10 5.74 -19.36
CA ALA A 67 -0.26 5.63 -18.17
C ALA A 67 1.14 6.19 -18.40
N THR A 68 1.73 5.99 -19.58
CA THR A 68 3.07 6.51 -19.91
C THR A 68 3.07 8.02 -20.11
N VAL A 69 2.04 8.59 -20.74
CA VAL A 69 1.90 10.05 -20.90
C VAL A 69 1.74 10.72 -19.53
N ILE A 70 0.83 10.21 -18.70
CA ILE A 70 0.61 10.73 -17.35
C ILE A 70 1.84 10.51 -16.48
N GLY A 71 2.48 9.35 -16.56
CA GLY A 71 3.71 9.03 -15.85
C GLY A 71 4.86 9.96 -16.24
N PHE A 72 5.00 10.27 -17.54
CA PHE A 72 6.00 11.21 -18.04
C PHE A 72 5.75 12.62 -17.53
N LEU A 73 4.53 13.16 -17.70
CA LEU A 73 4.19 14.51 -17.22
C LEU A 73 4.29 14.62 -15.69
N GLY A 74 3.79 13.61 -14.97
CA GLY A 74 3.86 13.55 -13.51
C GLY A 74 5.31 13.47 -12.99
N SER A 75 6.17 12.72 -13.68
CA SER A 75 7.61 12.66 -13.36
C SER A 75 8.31 13.97 -13.65
N ALA A 76 8.09 14.56 -14.82
CA ALA A 76 8.72 15.82 -15.22
C ALA A 76 8.35 16.97 -14.27
N CYS A 77 7.06 17.17 -13.99
CA CYS A 77 6.62 18.21 -13.06
C CYS A 77 6.99 17.87 -11.60
N GLY A 78 6.93 16.58 -11.24
CA GLY A 78 7.23 16.10 -9.90
C GLY A 78 8.69 16.27 -9.51
N THR A 79 9.65 16.01 -10.41
CA THR A 79 11.08 16.22 -10.14
C THR A 79 11.42 17.70 -10.07
N VAL A 80 10.83 18.52 -10.93
CA VAL A 80 10.99 19.98 -10.92
C VAL A 80 10.56 20.57 -9.57
N GLY A 81 9.42 20.14 -9.04
CA GLY A 81 8.95 20.58 -7.72
C GLY A 81 9.69 19.95 -6.54
N GLY A 82 10.55 18.94 -6.75
CA GLY A 82 11.18 18.22 -5.63
C GLY A 82 10.24 17.27 -4.87
N VAL A 83 9.19 16.78 -5.54
CA VAL A 83 8.14 15.93 -4.95
C VAL A 83 8.09 14.50 -5.52
N GLY A 84 8.63 14.28 -6.71
CA GLY A 84 8.80 12.94 -7.29
C GLY A 84 7.55 12.34 -7.95
N GLY A 85 6.41 13.04 -7.99
CA GLY A 85 5.23 12.66 -8.80
C GLY A 85 4.40 11.48 -8.25
N GLY A 86 4.79 10.87 -7.13
CA GLY A 86 4.16 9.65 -6.59
C GLY A 86 2.66 9.74 -6.30
N GLY A 87 2.17 10.93 -5.94
CA GLY A 87 0.75 11.22 -5.71
C GLY A 87 -0.12 11.08 -6.96
N ILE A 88 0.48 11.18 -8.16
CA ILE A 88 -0.17 10.97 -9.46
C ILE A 88 0.01 9.52 -9.92
N PHE A 89 1.19 8.92 -9.66
CA PHE A 89 1.51 7.57 -10.13
C PHE A 89 0.61 6.50 -9.51
N VAL A 90 0.37 6.57 -8.19
CA VAL A 90 -0.42 5.54 -7.51
C VAL A 90 -1.87 5.50 -8.00
N PRO A 91 -2.60 6.64 -8.15
CA PRO A 91 -3.91 6.65 -8.78
C PRO A 91 -3.90 6.21 -10.24
N MET A 92 -2.91 6.66 -11.02
CA MET A 92 -2.77 6.26 -12.42
C MET A 92 -2.63 4.74 -12.56
N LEU A 93 -1.74 4.12 -11.77
CA LEU A 93 -1.52 2.68 -11.78
C LEU A 93 -2.74 1.89 -11.27
N THR A 94 -3.48 2.46 -10.31
CA THR A 94 -4.65 1.81 -9.74
C THR A 94 -5.88 1.89 -10.67
N LEU A 95 -6.21 3.07 -11.19
CA LEU A 95 -7.43 3.29 -11.98
C LEU A 95 -7.27 2.94 -13.46
N ILE A 96 -6.14 3.28 -14.06
CA ILE A 96 -5.95 3.15 -15.51
C ILE A 96 -5.41 1.76 -15.82
N VAL A 97 -4.34 1.34 -15.13
CA VAL A 97 -3.69 0.06 -15.40
C VAL A 97 -4.37 -1.09 -14.65
N GLY A 98 -5.00 -0.82 -13.50
CA GLY A 98 -5.74 -1.83 -12.73
C GLY A 98 -4.91 -2.58 -11.70
N PHE A 99 -3.76 -2.03 -11.27
CA PHE A 99 -2.98 -2.62 -10.19
C PHE A 99 -3.67 -2.45 -8.83
N ASP A 100 -3.46 -3.39 -7.92
CA ASP A 100 -3.82 -3.19 -6.53
C ASP A 100 -3.01 -2.04 -5.92
N THR A 101 -3.56 -1.32 -4.93
CA THR A 101 -2.91 -0.13 -4.35
C THR A 101 -1.54 -0.42 -3.75
N LYS A 102 -1.30 -1.65 -3.30
CA LYS A 102 -0.03 -2.07 -2.69
C LYS A 102 1.04 -2.27 -3.77
N SER A 103 0.72 -2.95 -4.87
CA SER A 103 1.62 -3.08 -6.02
C SER A 103 1.82 -1.76 -6.75
N ALA A 104 0.77 -0.94 -6.89
CA ALA A 104 0.84 0.40 -7.46
C ALA A 104 1.77 1.32 -6.65
N ALA A 105 1.68 1.29 -5.32
CA ALA A 105 2.60 2.00 -4.44
C ALA A 105 4.06 1.55 -4.63
N ALA A 106 4.29 0.25 -4.81
CA ALA A 106 5.63 -0.29 -5.05
C ALA A 106 6.21 0.14 -6.41
N ILE A 107 5.44 0.02 -7.50
CA ILE A 107 5.86 0.46 -8.84
C ILE A 107 6.11 1.98 -8.86
N SER A 108 5.27 2.77 -8.17
CA SER A 108 5.46 4.21 -8.00
C SER A 108 6.83 4.54 -7.37
N LYS A 109 7.33 3.75 -6.41
CA LYS A 109 8.67 3.95 -5.84
C LYS A 109 9.78 3.75 -6.87
N CYS A 110 9.65 2.76 -7.77
CA CYS A 110 10.59 2.57 -8.87
C CYS A 110 10.61 3.79 -9.80
N MET A 111 9.43 4.33 -10.13
CA MET A 111 9.29 5.54 -10.94
C MET A 111 9.93 6.76 -10.28
N ILE A 112 9.61 7.02 -9.00
CA ILE A 112 10.19 8.12 -8.20
C ILE A 112 11.71 7.99 -8.13
N MET A 113 12.24 6.78 -7.90
CA MET A 113 13.67 6.52 -7.84
C MET A 113 14.35 6.87 -9.18
N GLY A 114 13.80 6.41 -10.30
CA GLY A 114 14.33 6.73 -11.63
C GLY A 114 14.30 8.23 -11.94
N ALA A 115 13.17 8.89 -11.68
CA ALA A 115 13.00 10.32 -11.92
C ALA A 115 13.95 11.15 -11.04
N SER A 116 14.04 10.84 -9.74
CA SER A 116 14.94 11.54 -8.81
C SER A 116 16.42 11.29 -9.13
N ALA A 117 16.82 10.08 -9.50
CA ALA A 117 18.20 9.78 -9.90
C ALA A 117 18.64 10.60 -11.12
N SER A 118 17.79 10.66 -12.17
CA SER A 118 18.08 11.48 -13.35
C SER A 118 18.15 12.98 -13.03
N SER A 119 17.29 13.45 -12.12
CA SER A 119 17.25 14.83 -11.64
C SER A 119 18.49 15.19 -10.84
N VAL A 120 18.92 14.33 -9.91
CA VAL A 120 20.16 14.50 -9.13
C VAL A 120 21.38 14.53 -10.06
N TRP A 121 21.45 13.59 -11.01
CA TRP A 121 22.51 13.56 -12.02
C TRP A 121 22.60 14.85 -12.81
N TYR A 122 21.46 15.40 -13.25
CA TYR A 122 21.41 16.68 -13.92
C TYR A 122 21.85 17.82 -12.98
N ASN A 123 21.30 17.88 -11.76
CA ASN A 123 21.59 18.94 -10.80
C ASN A 123 23.06 18.98 -10.38
N LEU A 124 23.72 17.84 -10.23
CA LEU A 124 25.15 17.77 -9.90
C LEU A 124 26.06 18.43 -10.93
N ARG A 125 25.61 18.63 -12.17
CA ARG A 125 26.38 19.29 -13.23
C ARG A 125 26.15 20.80 -13.30
N VAL A 126 25.22 21.33 -12.52
CA VAL A 126 24.85 22.75 -12.59
C VAL A 126 25.47 23.50 -11.41
N PRO A 127 26.07 24.68 -11.64
CA PRO A 127 26.57 25.51 -10.56
C PRO A 127 25.41 26.09 -9.74
N HIS A 128 25.73 26.46 -8.50
CA HIS A 128 24.78 27.11 -7.61
C HIS A 128 24.45 28.55 -8.11
N PRO A 129 23.19 29.01 -7.97
CA PRO A 129 22.71 30.22 -8.64
C PRO A 129 23.33 31.54 -8.14
N THR A 130 23.76 31.61 -6.88
CA THR A 130 24.21 32.87 -6.25
C THR A 130 25.65 32.82 -5.74
N THR A 131 26.06 31.73 -5.10
CA THR A 131 27.39 31.55 -4.49
C THR A 131 28.19 30.38 -5.07
N GLU A 132 29.50 30.32 -4.80
CA GLU A 132 30.39 29.20 -5.17
C GLU A 132 30.30 28.03 -4.19
N VAL A 133 29.08 27.55 -3.94
CA VAL A 133 28.82 26.36 -3.12
C VAL A 133 28.13 25.29 -3.96
N PRO A 134 28.09 24.03 -3.53
CA PRO A 134 27.29 23.01 -4.21
C PRO A 134 25.80 23.36 -4.24
N ILE A 135 25.11 23.01 -5.34
CA ILE A 135 23.65 23.20 -5.43
C ILE A 135 22.86 22.29 -4.48
N LEU A 136 23.46 21.16 -4.07
CA LEU A 136 22.89 20.25 -3.09
C LEU A 136 23.33 20.67 -1.70
N ASP A 137 22.36 20.98 -0.85
CA ASP A 137 22.61 21.26 0.56
C ASP A 137 22.67 19.94 1.33
N TYR A 138 23.90 19.48 1.57
CA TYR A 138 24.16 18.21 2.26
C TYR A 138 23.81 18.25 3.75
N ASP A 139 23.88 19.42 4.39
CA ASP A 139 23.56 19.57 5.81
C ASP A 139 22.05 19.44 6.02
N LEU A 140 21.24 20.07 5.15
CA LEU A 140 19.79 19.87 5.11
C LEU A 140 19.43 18.43 4.76
N ALA A 141 20.12 17.81 3.80
CA ALA A 141 19.88 16.42 3.44
C ALA A 141 20.12 15.47 4.63
N LEU A 142 21.22 15.64 5.36
CA LEU A 142 21.55 14.85 6.54
C LEU A 142 20.62 15.11 7.74
N LEU A 143 20.06 16.32 7.84
CA LEU A 143 19.04 16.65 8.83
C LEU A 143 17.72 15.92 8.54
N PHE A 144 17.25 15.94 7.28
CA PHE A 144 15.93 15.39 6.94
C PHE A 144 15.92 13.88 6.65
N GLN A 145 16.96 13.34 6.01
CA GLN A 145 17.03 11.95 5.60
C GLN A 145 16.74 10.93 6.73
N PRO A 146 17.41 10.97 7.90
CA PRO A 146 17.19 9.97 8.95
C PRO A 146 15.77 10.02 9.53
N MET A 147 15.22 11.22 9.75
CA MET A 147 13.85 11.38 10.26
C MET A 147 12.80 10.95 9.24
N LEU A 148 13.06 11.19 7.96
CA LEU A 148 12.20 10.76 6.86
C LEU A 148 12.21 9.22 6.72
N LEU A 149 13.37 8.57 6.81
CA LEU A 149 13.47 7.11 6.79
C LEU A 149 12.74 6.47 7.97
N LEU A 150 12.90 7.03 9.18
CA LEU A 150 12.16 6.60 10.37
C LEU A 150 10.65 6.77 10.19
N GLY A 151 10.22 7.92 9.65
CA GLY A 151 8.82 8.16 9.33
C GLY A 151 8.26 7.15 8.33
N ILE A 152 9.03 6.73 7.32
CA ILE A 152 8.58 5.72 6.34
C ILE A 152 8.27 4.39 7.04
N THR A 153 9.12 3.92 7.96
CA THR A 153 8.89 2.63 8.63
C THR A 153 7.68 2.67 9.56
N VAL A 154 7.45 3.80 10.22
CA VAL A 154 6.21 4.06 10.97
C VAL A 154 5.01 4.11 10.02
N GLY A 155 5.09 4.84 8.92
CA GLY A 155 4.02 4.99 7.92
C GLY A 155 3.59 3.66 7.29
N VAL A 156 4.53 2.80 6.91
CA VAL A 156 4.23 1.45 6.39
C VAL A 156 3.49 0.63 7.45
N SER A 157 3.90 0.71 8.72
CA SER A 157 3.23 0.01 9.82
C SER A 157 1.81 0.54 10.05
N LEU A 158 1.64 1.87 10.03
CA LEU A 158 0.33 2.53 10.15
C LEU A 158 -0.60 2.23 8.97
N SER A 159 -0.07 1.92 7.78
CA SER A 159 -0.87 1.54 6.60
C SER A 159 -1.65 0.24 6.79
N VAL A 160 -1.19 -0.62 7.72
CA VAL A 160 -1.84 -1.89 8.06
C VAL A 160 -2.88 -1.68 9.16
N VAL A 161 -2.64 -0.72 10.05
CA VAL A 161 -3.49 -0.44 11.22
C VAL A 161 -4.69 0.44 10.84
N PHE A 162 -4.47 1.53 10.10
CA PHE A 162 -5.52 2.49 9.81
C PHE A 162 -6.42 2.07 8.65
N PRO A 163 -7.74 2.33 8.75
CA PRO A 163 -8.64 2.05 7.65
C PRO A 163 -8.39 3.02 6.49
N TYR A 164 -8.62 2.54 5.28
CA TYR A 164 -8.29 3.27 4.04
C TYR A 164 -9.02 4.62 3.91
N TRP A 165 -10.27 4.71 4.38
CA TRP A 165 -11.04 5.96 4.37
C TRP A 165 -10.41 7.05 5.26
N LEU A 166 -9.87 6.65 6.42
CA LEU A 166 -9.21 7.58 7.34
C LEU A 166 -7.89 8.09 6.74
N ILE A 167 -7.09 7.19 6.17
CA ILE A 167 -5.86 7.54 5.46
C ILE A 167 -6.17 8.55 4.34
N THR A 168 -7.19 8.27 3.54
CA THR A 168 -7.64 9.16 2.46
C THR A 168 -8.00 10.55 2.97
N VAL A 169 -8.84 10.65 4.00
CA VAL A 169 -9.27 11.94 4.57
C VAL A 169 -8.08 12.75 5.10
N LEU A 170 -7.18 12.11 5.85
CA LEU A 170 -5.98 12.76 6.40
C LEU A 170 -5.07 13.31 5.30
N ILE A 171 -4.91 12.56 4.21
CA ILE A 171 -4.07 12.97 3.08
C ILE A 171 -4.70 14.14 2.32
N ILE A 172 -6.02 14.12 2.09
CA ILE A 172 -6.71 15.23 1.42
C ILE A 172 -6.51 16.52 2.23
N ILE A 173 -6.71 16.48 3.55
CA ILE A 173 -6.52 17.64 4.43
C ILE A 173 -5.07 18.12 4.34
N LEU A 174 -4.11 17.21 4.45
CA LEU A 174 -2.69 17.54 4.45
C LEU A 174 -2.24 18.10 3.10
N PHE A 175 -2.63 17.52 1.96
CA PHE A 175 -2.26 18.01 0.63
C PHE A 175 -2.95 19.32 0.25
N ILE A 176 -4.22 19.52 0.61
CA ILE A 176 -4.89 20.82 0.39
C ILE A 176 -4.21 21.90 1.25
N GLY A 177 -3.90 21.59 2.52
CA GLY A 177 -3.19 22.48 3.42
C GLY A 177 -1.80 22.86 2.91
N THR A 178 -0.97 21.89 2.52
CA THR A 178 0.37 22.17 2.00
C THR A 178 0.33 22.86 0.65
N SER A 179 -0.55 22.44 -0.26
CA SER A 179 -0.69 23.04 -1.58
C SER A 179 -1.11 24.51 -1.50
N SER A 180 -2.14 24.82 -0.70
CA SER A 180 -2.61 26.19 -0.52
C SER A 180 -1.51 27.08 0.07
N ARG A 181 -0.81 26.60 1.10
CA ARG A 181 0.33 27.30 1.69
C ARG A 181 1.46 27.55 0.69
N SER A 182 1.84 26.55 -0.10
CA SER A 182 2.83 26.68 -1.17
C SER A 182 2.37 27.67 -2.25
N PHE A 183 1.09 27.68 -2.61
CA PHE A 183 0.54 28.59 -3.60
C PHE A 183 0.62 30.05 -3.13
N PHE A 184 0.20 30.34 -1.90
CA PHE A 184 0.33 31.68 -1.31
C PHE A 184 1.79 32.12 -1.22
N LYS A 185 2.68 31.21 -0.82
CA LYS A 185 4.13 31.50 -0.83
C LYS A 185 4.65 31.78 -2.24
N GLY A 186 4.20 31.02 -3.25
CA GLY A 186 4.52 31.27 -4.64
C GLY A 186 4.07 32.65 -5.12
N ILE A 187 2.87 33.10 -4.75
CA ILE A 187 2.37 34.45 -5.04
C ILE A 187 3.24 35.51 -4.36
N GLN A 188 3.57 35.32 -3.08
CA GLN A 188 4.42 36.26 -2.35
C GLN A 188 5.79 36.40 -3.03
N MET A 189 6.45 35.28 -3.33
CA MET A 189 7.74 35.27 -4.02
C MET A 189 7.65 35.92 -5.41
N TRP A 190 6.58 35.65 -6.16
CA TRP A 190 6.36 36.28 -7.46
C TRP A 190 6.21 37.81 -7.36
N LYS A 191 5.53 38.29 -6.31
CA LYS A 191 5.38 39.72 -6.03
C LYS A 191 6.73 40.36 -5.71
N GLU A 192 7.51 39.74 -4.82
CA GLU A 192 8.87 40.19 -4.46
C GLU A 192 9.80 40.21 -5.69
N GLU A 193 9.82 39.15 -6.50
CA GLU A 193 10.58 39.09 -7.76
C GLU A 193 10.12 40.14 -8.78
N THR A 194 8.84 40.50 -8.77
CA THR A 194 8.31 41.55 -9.67
C THR A 194 8.76 42.94 -9.23
N ILE A 195 8.77 43.22 -7.92
CA ILE A 195 9.28 44.49 -7.38
C ILE A 195 10.77 44.62 -7.68
N LEU A 196 11.56 43.60 -7.38
CA LEU A 196 13.01 43.59 -7.61
C LEU A 196 13.36 43.82 -9.09
N LYS A 197 12.60 43.22 -10.01
CA LYS A 197 12.75 43.47 -11.46
C LYS A 197 12.40 44.89 -11.86
N LYS A 198 11.35 45.48 -11.29
CA LYS A 198 10.99 46.88 -11.55
C LYS A 198 12.08 47.82 -11.05
N GLU A 199 12.64 47.57 -9.86
CA GLU A 199 13.76 48.35 -9.32
C GLU A 199 15.01 48.25 -10.19
N MET A 200 15.37 47.06 -10.69
CA MET A 200 16.48 46.89 -11.62
C MET A 200 16.25 47.63 -12.94
N ALA A 201 15.05 47.53 -13.50
CA ALA A 201 14.70 48.25 -14.74
C ALA A 201 14.67 49.77 -14.52
N GLN A 202 14.21 50.23 -13.35
CA GLN A 202 14.21 51.64 -12.99
C GLN A 202 15.63 52.16 -12.79
N ARG A 203 16.53 51.43 -12.10
CA ARG A 203 17.95 51.79 -11.97
C ARG A 203 18.65 51.88 -13.33
N GLN A 204 18.36 50.96 -14.25
CA GLN A 204 18.84 51.05 -15.64
C GLN A 204 18.26 52.27 -16.37
N GLY A 205 17.01 52.64 -16.10
CA GLY A 205 16.38 53.84 -16.65
C GLY A 205 16.91 55.15 -16.06
N THR A 206 17.20 55.24 -14.76
CA THR A 206 17.74 56.46 -14.11
C THR A 206 19.21 56.72 -14.46
N PHE A 207 19.98 55.69 -14.83
CA PHE A 207 21.32 55.86 -15.42
C PHE A 207 21.27 56.54 -16.81
N VAL A 208 20.11 56.55 -17.46
CA VAL A 208 19.87 57.24 -18.73
C VAL A 208 19.02 58.47 -18.46
N ASN A 209 19.61 59.60 -18.05
CA ASN A 209 18.85 60.85 -18.05
C ASN A 209 19.60 62.13 -18.52
N SER A 210 18.84 62.92 -19.26
CA SER A 210 18.98 64.32 -19.73
C SER A 210 20.13 64.77 -20.63
N ARG A 211 21.27 64.08 -20.75
CA ARG A 211 22.38 64.53 -21.66
C ARG A 211 22.79 63.56 -22.76
N GLY A 212 22.19 62.38 -22.84
CA GLY A 212 22.58 61.39 -23.85
C GLY A 212 24.03 60.92 -23.72
N GLU A 213 24.69 61.19 -22.59
CA GLU A 213 26.00 60.62 -22.29
C GLU A 213 25.79 59.27 -21.62
N LEU A 214 26.18 58.23 -22.36
CA LEU A 214 26.36 56.88 -21.89
C LEU A 214 27.53 56.91 -20.88
N LEU A 215 27.22 57.03 -19.60
CA LEU A 215 28.18 56.65 -18.57
C LEU A 215 28.39 55.14 -18.74
N ILE A 216 29.49 54.79 -19.40
CA ILE A 216 30.06 53.44 -19.37
C ILE A 216 30.48 53.23 -17.91
N ASP A 217 29.53 52.89 -17.05
CA ASP A 217 29.86 52.00 -15.96
C ASP A 217 30.20 50.70 -16.66
N THR A 218 31.50 50.37 -16.62
CA THR A 218 32.00 49.05 -16.98
C THR A 218 30.93 48.06 -16.59
N GLN A 219 30.39 47.35 -17.58
CA GLN A 219 29.68 46.10 -17.34
C GLN A 219 30.46 45.43 -16.22
N TYR A 220 29.83 45.18 -15.07
CA TYR A 220 30.45 44.51 -13.93
C TYR A 220 30.80 43.09 -14.40
N GLU A 221 31.86 43.02 -15.17
CA GLU A 221 32.64 41.88 -15.48
C GLU A 221 33.40 41.70 -14.18
N PRO A 222 33.11 40.64 -13.41
CA PRO A 222 33.93 40.38 -12.23
C PRO A 222 35.38 40.44 -12.68
N LEU A 223 36.22 41.23 -11.98
CA LEU A 223 37.67 41.37 -12.24
C LEU A 223 38.46 40.06 -12.16
N ILE A 224 37.76 38.94 -11.94
CA ILE A 224 38.22 37.58 -12.09
C ILE A 224 37.38 37.01 -13.23
N PRO A 225 37.97 36.62 -14.38
CA PRO A 225 37.27 35.79 -15.35
C PRO A 225 36.70 34.61 -14.56
N ARG A 226 35.37 34.46 -14.52
CA ARG A 226 34.79 33.19 -14.09
C ARG A 226 35.32 32.19 -15.10
N GLU A 227 36.35 31.43 -14.73
CA GLU A 227 36.78 30.28 -15.52
C GLU A 227 35.50 29.51 -15.85
N GLU A 228 35.23 29.32 -17.15
CA GLU A 228 34.17 28.42 -17.58
C GLU A 228 34.60 27.02 -17.14
N LYS A 229 34.30 26.70 -15.88
CA LYS A 229 34.59 25.39 -15.28
C LYS A 229 33.89 24.37 -16.15
N THR A 230 34.66 23.38 -16.59
CA THR A 230 34.15 22.29 -17.41
C THR A 230 33.04 21.56 -16.64
N GLU A 231 32.03 21.02 -17.32
CA GLU A 231 30.94 20.23 -16.69
C GLU A 231 31.47 19.17 -15.70
N MET A 232 32.62 18.56 -16.00
CA MET A 232 33.30 17.58 -15.14
C MET A 232 33.92 18.19 -13.87
N GLU A 233 34.42 19.41 -13.94
CA GLU A 233 34.99 20.13 -12.79
C GLU A 233 33.87 20.58 -11.85
N ILE A 234 32.75 21.05 -12.42
CA ILE A 234 31.53 21.39 -11.66
C ILE A 234 30.99 20.15 -10.96
N LEU A 235 30.92 19.02 -11.65
CA LEU A 235 30.47 17.75 -11.07
C LEU A 235 31.37 17.30 -9.91
N ARG A 236 32.69 17.37 -10.08
CA ARG A 236 33.64 17.00 -9.01
C ARG A 236 33.55 17.94 -7.81
N PHE A 237 33.31 19.24 -8.05
CA PHE A 237 33.13 20.24 -7.00
C PHE A 237 31.82 20.05 -6.23
N ASN A 238 30.72 19.76 -6.93
CA ASN A 238 29.41 19.56 -6.33
C ASN A 238 29.32 18.28 -5.48
N ILE A 239 30.16 17.27 -5.75
CA ILE A 239 30.19 16.02 -4.98
C ILE A 239 31.05 16.20 -3.71
N ARG A 240 30.38 16.27 -2.56
CA ARG A 240 31.03 16.29 -1.24
C ARG A 240 31.11 14.87 -0.68
N TRP A 241 32.17 14.13 -1.06
CA TRP A 241 32.37 12.72 -0.70
C TRP A 241 32.18 12.38 0.78
N LYS A 242 32.64 13.27 1.69
CA LYS A 242 32.46 13.08 3.15
C LYS A 242 30.98 12.92 3.53
N TRP A 243 30.12 13.84 3.07
CA TRP A 243 28.70 13.84 3.41
C TRP A 243 27.93 12.75 2.66
N MET A 244 28.30 12.50 1.39
CA MET A 244 27.78 11.36 0.61
C MET A 244 28.03 10.02 1.31
N PHE A 245 29.22 9.82 1.86
CA PHE A 245 29.57 8.59 2.59
C PHE A 245 28.68 8.41 3.82
N VAL A 246 28.45 9.47 4.60
CA VAL A 246 27.56 9.42 5.78
C VAL A 246 26.13 9.07 5.36
N LEU A 247 25.58 9.71 4.32
CA LEU A 247 24.24 9.41 3.81
C LEU A 247 24.11 7.95 3.34
N ILE A 248 25.08 7.46 2.57
CA ILE A 248 25.11 6.07 2.09
C ILE A 248 25.22 5.10 3.27
N ALA A 249 26.04 5.39 4.28
CA ALA A 249 26.17 4.56 5.46
C ALA A 249 24.86 4.47 6.25
N VAL A 250 24.17 5.60 6.46
CA VAL A 250 22.85 5.63 7.12
C VAL A 250 21.83 4.83 6.31
N TRP A 251 21.79 5.04 5.00
CA TRP A 251 20.92 4.28 4.09
C TRP A 251 21.19 2.77 4.16
N ALA A 252 22.46 2.36 4.11
CA ALA A 252 22.87 0.96 4.14
C ALA A 252 22.55 0.30 5.50
N CYS A 253 22.73 1.02 6.61
CA CYS A 253 22.33 0.55 7.93
C CYS A 253 20.81 0.31 8.02
N PHE A 254 20.01 1.27 7.54
CA PHE A 254 18.55 1.12 7.50
C PHE A 254 18.12 -0.04 6.61
N LEU A 255 18.71 -0.15 5.42
CA LEU A 255 18.48 -1.25 4.47
C LEU A 255 18.80 -2.60 5.12
N LEU A 256 19.97 -2.73 5.74
CA LEU A 256 20.40 -3.97 6.39
C LEU A 256 19.42 -4.37 7.50
N ILE A 257 19.01 -3.42 8.34
CA ILE A 257 18.03 -3.69 9.40
C ILE A 257 16.69 -4.16 8.81
N GLN A 258 16.22 -3.54 7.72
CA GLN A 258 14.98 -3.95 7.04
C GLN A 258 15.09 -5.36 6.43
N VAL A 259 16.22 -5.68 5.79
CA VAL A 259 16.49 -7.01 5.24
C VAL A 259 16.50 -8.07 6.34
N LEU A 260 17.20 -7.81 7.45
CA LEU A 260 17.24 -8.72 8.60
C LEU A 260 15.86 -8.88 9.25
N LYS A 261 15.08 -7.80 9.33
CA LYS A 261 13.71 -7.80 9.86
C LYS A 261 12.79 -8.69 9.02
N GLN A 262 12.98 -8.76 7.70
CA GLN A 262 12.17 -9.60 6.81
C GLN A 262 12.36 -11.11 7.08
N ASN A 263 13.55 -11.53 7.53
CA ASN A 263 13.83 -12.92 7.88
C ASN A 263 13.38 -13.28 9.31
N ALA A 264 13.01 -12.29 10.12
CA ALA A 264 12.54 -12.51 11.49
C ALA A 264 11.05 -12.90 11.49
N ILE A 265 10.69 -13.79 12.42
CA ILE A 265 9.30 -14.24 12.62
C ILE A 265 8.45 -13.03 13.06
N VAL A 266 7.32 -12.82 12.37
CA VAL A 266 6.36 -11.75 12.68
C VAL A 266 5.90 -11.87 14.14
N CYS A 267 5.89 -10.76 14.87
CA CYS A 267 5.61 -10.67 16.31
C CYS A 267 6.65 -11.33 17.24
N GLY A 268 7.80 -11.78 16.75
CA GLY A 268 8.91 -12.25 17.59
C GLY A 268 9.66 -11.12 18.30
N VAL A 269 10.40 -11.44 19.37
CA VAL A 269 11.24 -10.47 20.10
C VAL A 269 12.26 -9.82 19.16
N TRP A 270 12.93 -10.61 18.32
CA TRP A 270 13.91 -10.12 17.35
C TRP A 270 13.34 -9.16 16.31
N TYR A 271 12.09 -9.35 15.90
CA TYR A 271 11.40 -8.43 15.00
C TYR A 271 11.25 -7.04 15.64
N TRP A 272 10.83 -6.99 16.91
CA TRP A 272 10.69 -5.73 17.65
C TRP A 272 12.03 -5.08 17.96
N VAL A 273 13.06 -5.87 18.32
CA VAL A 273 14.43 -5.36 18.53
C VAL A 273 14.95 -4.67 17.27
N LEU A 274 14.85 -5.33 16.11
CA LEU A 274 15.27 -4.74 14.83
C LEU A 274 14.44 -3.51 14.44
N PHE A 275 13.16 -3.48 14.77
CA PHE A 275 12.31 -2.30 14.58
C PHE A 275 12.77 -1.12 15.45
N PHE A 276 12.98 -1.34 16.75
CA PHE A 276 13.41 -0.29 17.68
C PHE A 276 14.85 0.18 17.43
N LEU A 277 15.71 -0.67 16.86
CA LEU A 277 17.09 -0.33 16.51
C LEU A 277 17.20 0.81 15.48
N GLN A 278 16.17 1.06 14.68
CA GLN A 278 16.16 2.16 13.72
C GLN A 278 16.07 3.55 14.39
N PHE A 279 15.41 3.63 15.55
CA PHE A 279 15.24 4.88 16.30
C PHE A 279 16.57 5.48 16.80
N PRO A 280 17.45 4.75 17.53
CA PRO A 280 18.70 5.32 18.00
C PRO A 280 19.63 5.71 16.86
N ILE A 281 19.62 5.00 15.73
CA ILE A 281 20.42 5.36 14.55
C ILE A 281 19.92 6.68 13.95
N ALA A 282 18.61 6.81 13.73
CA ALA A 282 18.03 8.06 13.20
C ALA A 282 18.24 9.24 14.16
N LEU A 283 17.93 9.05 15.44
CA LEU A 283 18.04 10.11 16.46
C LEU A 283 19.50 10.49 16.70
N GLY A 284 20.45 9.55 16.63
CA GLY A 284 21.87 9.82 16.79
C GLY A 284 22.42 10.70 15.66
N VAL A 285 22.14 10.33 14.40
CA VAL A 285 22.59 11.13 13.23
C VAL A 285 21.91 12.49 13.20
N PHE A 286 20.59 12.53 13.41
CA PHE A 286 19.85 13.79 13.48
C PHE A 286 20.35 14.69 14.61
N GLY A 287 20.54 14.13 15.80
CA GLY A 287 21.03 14.86 16.96
C GLY A 287 22.43 15.44 16.73
N TYR A 288 23.33 14.67 16.11
CA TYR A 288 24.67 15.14 15.74
C TYR A 288 24.61 16.36 14.80
N GLU A 289 23.85 16.27 13.71
CA GLU A 289 23.73 17.39 12.76
C GLU A 289 22.96 18.58 13.36
N ALA A 290 21.94 18.33 14.18
CA ALA A 290 21.20 19.36 14.88
C ALA A 290 22.11 20.17 15.83
N VAL A 291 22.96 19.49 16.61
CA VAL A 291 23.92 20.16 17.50
C VAL A 291 24.95 20.94 16.69
N LYS A 292 25.49 20.35 15.63
CA LYS A 292 26.45 21.01 14.74
C LYS A 292 25.87 22.29 14.13
N LEU A 293 24.67 22.23 13.55
CA LEU A 293 24.00 23.39 12.96
C LEU A 293 23.67 24.47 14.00
N TYR A 294 23.25 24.07 15.20
CA TYR A 294 22.96 25.00 16.29
C TYR A 294 24.23 25.71 16.79
N GLU A 295 25.34 24.99 16.97
CA GLU A 295 26.62 25.58 17.35
C GLU A 295 27.19 26.51 16.28
N GLU A 296 27.11 26.12 15.00
CA GLU A 296 27.55 26.96 13.88
C GLU A 296 26.72 28.25 13.78
N HIS A 297 25.41 28.18 14.03
CA HIS A 297 24.56 29.38 14.08
C HIS A 297 24.91 30.28 15.28
N LYS A 298 25.12 29.71 16.47
CA LYS A 298 25.55 30.45 17.66
C LYS A 298 26.90 31.14 17.46
N LYS A 299 27.86 30.48 16.81
CA LYS A 299 29.16 31.06 16.46
C LYS A 299 29.01 32.26 15.52
N ARG A 300 28.14 32.17 14.51
CA ARG A 300 27.82 33.27 13.59
C ARG A 300 27.20 34.48 14.31
N LEU A 301 26.26 34.24 15.22
CA LEU A 301 25.66 35.31 16.05
C LEU A 301 26.71 36.00 16.95
N ASN A 302 27.63 35.24 17.53
CA ASN A 302 28.65 35.78 18.44
C ASN A 302 29.78 36.55 17.75
N THR A 303 30.02 36.32 16.45
CA THR A 303 31.13 36.98 15.72
C THR A 303 30.75 38.30 15.07
N GLY A 304 29.47 38.72 15.09
CA GLY A 304 29.03 40.07 14.70
C GLY A 304 29.24 40.46 13.23
N ASN A 305 29.84 39.61 12.39
CA ASN A 305 30.01 39.85 10.96
C ASN A 305 28.65 39.66 10.24
N ILE A 306 27.92 40.76 10.09
CA ILE A 306 26.73 40.91 9.22
C ILE A 306 27.12 40.93 7.72
N GLU A 307 28.42 40.82 7.41
CA GLU A 307 28.96 40.93 6.07
C GLU A 307 28.85 39.61 5.30
N TYR A 308 27.64 39.18 4.96
CA TYR A 308 27.26 38.38 3.77
C TYR A 308 25.74 38.44 3.58
N ILE A 309 25.22 39.64 3.29
CA ILE A 309 23.84 39.85 2.82
C ILE A 309 23.72 39.25 1.42
N CYS A 310 23.57 37.92 1.34
CA CYS A 310 23.13 37.13 0.18
C CYS A 310 22.96 35.63 0.51
N GLU A 311 23.36 35.17 1.70
CA GLU A 311 22.84 33.90 2.21
C GLU A 311 21.37 34.11 2.61
N ALA A 312 20.48 33.22 2.18
CA ALA A 312 19.23 33.03 2.88
C ALA A 312 19.58 32.62 4.30
N SER A 313 19.58 33.56 5.24
CA SER A 313 20.04 33.35 6.61
C SER A 313 19.03 32.47 7.34
N ILE A 314 19.25 31.15 7.29
CA ILE A 314 18.43 30.21 8.03
C ILE A 314 18.70 30.42 9.53
N GLU A 315 17.70 30.90 10.26
CA GLU A 315 17.75 31.05 11.71
C GLU A 315 17.57 29.69 12.37
N TRP A 316 18.69 29.04 12.72
CA TRP A 316 18.70 27.74 13.36
C TRP A 316 18.41 27.87 14.86
N THR A 317 17.14 28.05 15.20
CA THR A 317 16.65 27.96 16.59
C THR A 317 16.27 26.53 16.95
N ALA A 318 16.29 26.18 18.24
CA ALA A 318 15.87 24.86 18.72
C ALA A 318 14.43 24.50 18.28
N MET A 319 13.53 25.50 18.21
CA MET A 319 12.17 25.33 17.73
C MET A 319 12.12 25.00 16.23
N HIS A 320 12.91 25.67 15.39
CA HIS A 320 12.99 25.35 13.96
C HIS A 320 13.55 23.94 13.72
N ILE A 321 14.57 23.52 14.48
CA ILE A 321 15.13 22.17 14.38
C ILE A 321 14.11 21.11 14.81
N ALA A 322 13.40 21.34 15.93
CA ALA A 322 12.33 20.44 16.38
C ALA A 322 11.19 20.36 15.35
N PHE A 323 10.83 21.49 14.72
CA PHE A 323 9.86 21.53 13.63
C PHE A 323 10.34 20.75 12.40
N CYS A 324 11.63 20.83 12.05
CA CYS A 324 12.22 20.04 10.99
C CYS A 324 12.16 18.53 11.27
N ALA A 325 12.45 18.10 12.51
CA ALA A 325 12.28 16.70 12.92
C ALA A 325 10.83 16.24 12.75
N PHE A 326 9.87 17.02 13.26
CA PHE A 326 8.45 16.70 13.16
C PHE A 326 8.00 16.59 11.70
N CYS A 327 8.35 17.57 10.86
CA CYS A 327 8.00 17.54 9.44
C CYS A 327 8.72 16.42 8.68
N GLY A 328 9.94 16.05 9.07
CA GLY A 328 10.66 14.89 8.53
C GLY A 328 9.93 13.58 8.82
N ILE A 329 9.53 13.36 10.08
CA ILE A 329 8.76 12.18 10.49
C ILE A 329 7.38 12.17 9.81
N LEU A 330 6.68 13.31 9.77
CA LEU A 330 5.38 13.44 9.11
C LEU A 330 5.48 13.16 7.61
N GLY A 331 6.47 13.75 6.93
CA GLY A 331 6.75 13.53 5.52
C GLY A 331 7.12 12.08 5.21
N GLY A 332 7.92 11.44 6.07
CA GLY A 332 8.22 10.02 6.00
C GLY A 332 6.97 9.16 6.18
N THR A 333 6.14 9.47 7.17
CA THR A 333 4.91 8.73 7.50
C THR A 333 3.94 8.76 6.32
N VAL A 334 3.68 9.94 5.76
CA VAL A 334 2.86 10.11 4.54
C VAL A 334 3.50 9.39 3.36
N GLY A 335 4.81 9.51 3.18
CA GLY A 335 5.56 8.85 2.11
C GLY A 335 5.57 7.32 2.19
N GLY A 336 5.45 6.76 3.40
CA GLY A 336 5.29 5.33 3.69
C GLY A 336 3.85 4.83 3.49
N LEU A 337 2.86 5.61 3.94
CA LEU A 337 1.43 5.32 3.76
C LEU A 337 1.01 5.30 2.29
N LEU A 338 1.49 6.27 1.51
CA LEU A 338 1.08 6.47 0.11
C LEU A 338 1.97 5.78 -0.91
N GLY A 339 3.19 5.41 -0.52
CA GLY A 339 4.21 5.02 -1.49
C GLY A 339 4.73 6.19 -2.34
N SER A 340 4.44 7.44 -1.98
CA SER A 340 4.71 8.63 -2.83
C SER A 340 6.09 9.28 -2.63
N GLY A 341 6.83 8.88 -1.58
CA GLY A 341 8.11 9.52 -1.20
C GLY A 341 7.86 10.82 -0.42
N GLY A 342 8.64 11.11 0.62
CA GLY A 342 8.35 12.23 1.55
C GLY A 342 8.52 13.64 0.98
N GLY A 343 8.76 13.79 -0.34
CA GLY A 343 9.02 15.06 -1.00
C GLY A 343 7.87 16.06 -0.95
N PHE A 344 6.62 15.59 -0.84
CA PHE A 344 5.41 16.44 -0.74
C PHE A 344 5.44 17.38 0.47
N ILE A 345 6.11 16.97 1.56
CA ILE A 345 6.29 17.81 2.76
C ILE A 345 7.62 18.54 2.69
N LEU A 346 8.68 17.87 2.23
CA LEU A 346 10.03 18.41 2.22
C LEU A 346 10.18 19.63 1.30
N GLY A 347 9.60 19.62 0.10
CA GLY A 347 9.68 20.74 -0.85
C GLY A 347 9.12 22.04 -0.27
N PRO A 348 7.84 22.09 0.16
CA PRO A 348 7.25 23.27 0.80
C PRO A 348 8.00 23.72 2.05
N LEU A 349 8.46 22.77 2.87
CA LEU A 349 9.19 23.05 4.11
C LEU A 349 10.54 23.74 3.85
N LEU A 350 11.33 23.24 2.89
CA LEU A 350 12.61 23.85 2.54
C LEU A 350 12.41 25.29 2.06
N LEU A 351 11.36 25.54 1.27
CA LEU A 351 10.98 26.90 0.91
C LEU A 351 10.59 27.71 2.13
N GLU A 352 9.83 27.16 3.07
CA GLU A 352 9.41 27.81 4.33
C GLU A 352 10.59 28.33 5.15
N ILE A 353 11.63 27.50 5.26
CA ILE A 353 12.89 27.79 5.96
C ILE A 353 13.72 28.89 5.24
N GLY A 354 13.31 29.29 4.04
CA GLY A 354 13.94 30.37 3.27
C GLY A 354 14.93 29.89 2.22
N VAL A 355 15.03 28.58 1.98
CA VAL A 355 15.92 28.01 0.97
C VAL A 355 15.48 28.45 -0.44
N ILE A 356 16.45 28.83 -1.28
CA ILE A 356 16.22 29.21 -2.66
C ILE A 356 15.52 28.05 -3.41
N PRO A 357 14.46 28.30 -4.23
CA PRO A 357 13.66 27.23 -4.83
C PRO A 357 14.43 26.18 -5.64
N GLN A 358 15.51 26.60 -6.31
CA GLN A 358 16.35 25.69 -7.08
C GLN A 358 17.12 24.71 -6.20
N VAL A 359 17.69 25.21 -5.09
CA VAL A 359 18.40 24.41 -4.09
C VAL A 359 17.42 23.53 -3.32
N ALA A 360 16.27 24.07 -2.92
CA ALA A 360 15.21 23.32 -2.24
C ALA A 360 14.74 22.13 -3.08
N SER A 361 14.47 22.35 -4.37
CA SER A 361 14.09 21.28 -5.31
C SER A 361 15.21 20.24 -5.47
N ALA A 362 16.46 20.69 -5.70
CA ALA A 362 17.59 19.79 -5.87
C ALA A 362 17.82 18.91 -4.62
N THR A 363 17.91 19.51 -3.43
CA THR A 363 18.07 18.82 -2.16
C THR A 363 16.90 17.87 -1.88
N ALA A 364 15.65 18.27 -2.15
CA ALA A 364 14.50 17.39 -1.99
C ALA A 364 14.56 16.17 -2.93
N THR A 365 14.93 16.36 -4.21
CA THR A 365 15.11 15.23 -5.15
C THR A 365 16.23 14.29 -4.71
N PHE A 366 17.29 14.81 -4.11
CA PHE A 366 18.39 14.02 -3.58
C PHE A 366 17.98 13.15 -2.39
N VAL A 367 17.27 13.71 -1.41
CA VAL A 367 16.69 12.96 -0.27
C VAL A 367 15.66 11.92 -0.75
N MET A 368 14.87 12.26 -1.77
CA MET A 368 13.92 11.32 -2.38
C MET A 368 14.60 10.14 -3.06
N MET A 369 15.75 10.33 -3.71
CA MET A 369 16.49 9.26 -4.36
C MET A 369 16.88 8.17 -3.36
N PHE A 370 17.43 8.53 -2.20
CA PHE A 370 17.80 7.56 -1.16
C PHE A 370 16.60 6.93 -0.48
N SER A 371 15.56 7.71 -0.16
CA SER A 371 14.38 7.17 0.52
C SER A 371 13.54 6.26 -0.38
N SER A 372 13.44 6.56 -1.68
CA SER A 372 12.72 5.71 -2.65
C SER A 372 13.49 4.44 -2.99
N SER A 373 14.82 4.49 -3.14
CA SER A 373 15.64 3.30 -3.41
C SER A 373 15.56 2.26 -2.30
N LEU A 374 15.51 2.70 -1.05
CA LEU A 374 15.29 1.83 0.11
C LEU A 374 13.93 1.11 0.03
N SER A 375 12.85 1.85 -0.27
CA SER A 375 11.53 1.24 -0.47
C SER A 375 11.47 0.28 -1.66
N VAL A 376 12.20 0.55 -2.75
CA VAL A 376 12.24 -0.36 -3.92
C VAL A 376 12.84 -1.70 -3.54
N VAL A 377 13.96 -1.71 -2.81
CA VAL A 377 14.58 -2.97 -2.33
C VAL A 377 13.64 -3.71 -1.38
N GLU A 378 13.00 -3.01 -0.45
CA GLU A 378 12.01 -3.59 0.46
C GLU A 378 10.85 -4.26 -0.30
N PHE A 379 10.23 -3.56 -1.25
CA PHE A 379 9.12 -4.11 -2.04
C PHE A 379 9.55 -5.23 -3.00
N TYR A 380 10.79 -5.20 -3.48
CA TYR A 380 11.36 -6.27 -4.29
C TYR A 380 11.51 -7.56 -3.48
N LEU A 381 12.05 -7.47 -2.25
CA LEU A 381 12.15 -8.61 -1.34
C LEU A 381 10.78 -9.16 -0.94
N LEU A 382 9.78 -8.30 -0.84
CA LEU A 382 8.38 -8.68 -0.60
C LEU A 382 7.67 -9.27 -1.83
N LYS A 383 8.34 -9.36 -3.00
CA LYS A 383 7.78 -9.77 -4.30
C LYS A 383 6.43 -9.08 -4.59
N ARG A 384 6.37 -7.77 -4.33
CA ARG A 384 5.13 -6.97 -4.34
C ARG A 384 4.76 -6.39 -5.71
N PHE A 385 5.57 -6.55 -6.76
CA PHE A 385 5.27 -6.02 -8.08
C PHE A 385 5.95 -6.81 -9.22
N PRO A 386 5.40 -6.77 -10.44
CA PRO A 386 6.03 -7.35 -11.63
C PRO A 386 7.23 -6.50 -12.10
N ILE A 387 8.40 -7.14 -12.20
CA ILE A 387 9.67 -6.50 -12.61
C ILE A 387 9.57 -5.81 -14.00
N PRO A 388 8.95 -6.40 -15.04
CA PRO A 388 8.91 -5.78 -16.37
C PRO A 388 8.21 -4.40 -16.39
N TYR A 389 7.06 -4.28 -15.71
CA TYR A 389 6.35 -3.00 -15.59
C TYR A 389 7.17 -1.95 -14.84
N ALA A 390 7.83 -2.35 -13.76
CA ALA A 390 8.65 -1.46 -12.96
C ALA A 390 9.84 -0.91 -13.76
N LEU A 391 10.55 -1.77 -14.50
CA LEU A 391 11.67 -1.34 -15.34
C LEU A 391 11.23 -0.41 -16.47
N TYR A 392 10.12 -0.74 -17.14
CA TYR A 392 9.57 0.08 -18.22
C TYR A 392 9.20 1.49 -17.73
N LEU A 393 8.36 1.59 -16.69
CA LEU A 393 7.91 2.88 -16.18
C LEU A 393 9.03 3.66 -15.49
N MET A 394 10.01 2.98 -14.90
CA MET A 394 11.23 3.61 -14.39
C MET A 394 12.04 4.25 -15.52
N ALA A 395 12.21 3.58 -16.67
CA ALA A 395 12.91 4.15 -17.82
C ALA A 395 12.20 5.40 -18.36
N VAL A 396 10.87 5.36 -18.49
CA VAL A 396 10.06 6.54 -18.84
C VAL A 396 10.28 7.68 -17.84
N SER A 397 10.32 7.36 -16.55
CA SER A 397 10.50 8.33 -15.47
C SER A 397 11.90 8.97 -15.44
N ILE A 398 12.95 8.21 -15.80
CA ILE A 398 14.32 8.72 -15.99
C ILE A 398 14.36 9.76 -17.10
N LEU A 399 13.76 9.45 -18.26
CA LEU A 399 13.70 10.38 -19.39
C LEU A 399 12.92 11.65 -19.01
N ALA A 400 11.77 11.47 -18.37
CA ALA A 400 10.94 12.57 -17.91
C ALA A 400 11.64 13.46 -16.88
N GLY A 401 12.38 12.87 -15.93
CA GLY A 401 13.11 13.62 -14.91
C GLY A 401 14.21 14.51 -15.51
N PHE A 402 14.98 13.97 -16.46
CA PHE A 402 15.99 14.73 -17.20
C PHE A 402 15.35 15.90 -17.98
N TRP A 403 14.29 15.62 -18.75
CA TRP A 403 13.60 16.64 -19.54
C TRP A 403 12.90 17.69 -18.68
N GLY A 404 12.31 17.29 -17.56
CA GLY A 404 11.70 18.20 -16.59
C GLY A 404 12.70 19.22 -16.07
N GLN A 405 13.87 18.75 -15.61
CA GLN A 405 14.94 19.63 -15.13
C GLN A 405 15.51 20.54 -16.22
N TYR A 406 15.75 20.01 -17.42
CA TYR A 406 16.20 20.81 -18.56
C TYR A 406 15.21 21.93 -18.90
N PHE A 407 13.92 21.59 -19.02
CA PHE A 407 12.88 22.52 -19.43
C PHE A 407 12.64 23.61 -18.38
N ILE A 408 12.52 23.25 -17.10
CA ILE A 408 12.28 24.25 -16.05
C ILE A 408 13.43 25.24 -15.98
N ARG A 409 14.69 24.79 -16.08
CA ARG A 409 15.83 25.70 -16.01
C ARG A 409 15.88 26.65 -17.19
N LYS A 410 15.54 26.17 -18.39
CA LYS A 410 15.40 27.03 -19.56
C LYS A 410 14.32 28.08 -19.35
N ILE A 411 13.18 27.70 -18.78
CA ILE A 411 12.11 28.64 -18.41
C ILE A 411 12.59 29.64 -17.36
N VAL A 412 13.26 29.18 -16.30
CA VAL A 412 13.77 30.04 -15.23
C VAL A 412 14.83 31.01 -15.76
N ALA A 413 15.66 30.59 -16.72
CA ALA A 413 16.64 31.45 -17.39
C ALA A 413 15.96 32.52 -18.26
N ILE A 414 14.93 32.15 -19.03
CA ILE A 414 14.16 33.08 -19.87
C ILE A 414 13.38 34.08 -19.00
N LEU A 415 12.66 33.56 -18.01
CA LEU A 415 11.76 34.34 -17.18
C LEU A 415 12.48 35.00 -16.00
N LYS A 416 13.75 34.67 -15.70
CA LYS A 416 14.53 35.18 -14.56
C LYS A 416 13.72 35.20 -13.25
N ARG A 417 12.99 34.11 -12.98
CA ARG A 417 12.06 33.96 -11.84
C ARG A 417 12.09 32.54 -11.30
N GLY A 418 12.39 32.37 -10.02
CA GLY A 418 12.43 31.08 -9.33
C GLY A 418 11.07 30.63 -8.77
N SER A 419 10.16 31.59 -8.55
CA SER A 419 8.78 31.36 -8.08
C SER A 419 7.98 30.34 -8.91
N ILE A 420 8.33 30.14 -10.20
CA ILE A 420 7.70 29.15 -11.08
C ILE A 420 7.85 27.72 -10.55
N ILE A 421 9.01 27.40 -9.95
CA ILE A 421 9.24 26.08 -9.35
C ILE A 421 8.23 25.82 -8.22
N VAL A 422 7.93 26.87 -7.43
CA VAL A 422 6.97 26.81 -6.33
C VAL A 422 5.53 26.64 -6.85
N PHE A 423 5.17 27.26 -7.97
CA PHE A 423 3.87 27.03 -8.61
C PHE A 423 3.72 25.62 -9.17
N VAL A 424 4.77 25.07 -9.81
CA VAL A 424 4.77 23.67 -10.28
C VAL A 424 4.64 22.71 -9.10
N LEU A 425 5.39 22.95 -8.01
CA LEU A 425 5.28 22.21 -6.76
C LEU A 425 3.84 22.20 -6.23
N SER A 426 3.22 23.37 -6.04
CA SER A 426 1.85 23.50 -5.56
C SER A 426 0.85 22.80 -6.48
N GLY A 427 0.97 22.99 -7.80
CA GLY A 427 0.09 22.36 -8.78
C GLY A 427 0.15 20.83 -8.76
N VAL A 428 1.34 20.25 -8.61
CA VAL A 428 1.52 18.79 -8.50
C VAL A 428 0.92 18.24 -7.20
N ILE A 429 1.11 18.94 -6.07
CA ILE A 429 0.50 18.55 -4.78
C ILE A 429 -1.03 18.61 -4.88
N PHE A 430 -1.58 19.68 -5.47
CA PHE A 430 -3.02 19.83 -5.67
C PHE A 430 -3.61 18.74 -6.58
N ALA A 431 -2.98 18.48 -7.72
CA ALA A 431 -3.40 17.42 -8.63
C ALA A 431 -3.36 16.05 -7.92
N SER A 432 -2.32 15.80 -7.11
CA SER A 432 -2.21 14.59 -6.31
C SER A 432 -3.33 14.46 -5.27
N ALA A 433 -3.76 15.56 -4.65
CA ALA A 433 -4.88 15.58 -3.71
C ALA A 433 -6.19 15.17 -4.40
N LEU A 434 -6.43 15.69 -5.60
CA LEU A 434 -7.61 15.34 -6.39
C LEU A 434 -7.57 13.86 -6.82
N THR A 435 -6.47 13.41 -7.42
CA THR A 435 -6.38 12.04 -7.94
C THR A 435 -6.41 10.99 -6.83
N MET A 436 -5.69 11.20 -5.74
CA MET A 436 -5.74 10.30 -4.57
C MET A 436 -7.10 10.37 -3.86
N GLY A 437 -7.71 11.54 -3.80
CA GLY A 437 -9.04 11.71 -3.22
C GLY A 437 -10.10 10.92 -3.97
N VAL A 438 -10.09 10.97 -5.31
CA VAL A 438 -11.03 10.19 -6.15
C VAL A 438 -10.87 8.69 -5.93
N VAL A 439 -9.64 8.16 -5.98
CA VAL A 439 -9.36 6.73 -5.72
C VAL A 439 -9.76 6.33 -4.30
N GLY A 440 -9.43 7.21 -3.35
CA GLY A 440 -9.76 7.09 -1.95
C GLY A 440 -11.26 6.89 -1.72
N VAL A 441 -12.06 7.77 -2.31
CA VAL A 441 -13.52 7.77 -2.23
C VAL A 441 -14.12 6.57 -2.96
N GLU A 442 -13.69 6.27 -4.19
CA GLU A 442 -14.21 5.15 -4.97
C GLU A 442 -14.00 3.81 -4.25
N LYS A 443 -12.79 3.55 -3.76
CA LYS A 443 -12.52 2.33 -2.97
C LYS A 443 -13.30 2.32 -1.67
N SER A 444 -13.44 3.46 -1.01
CA SER A 444 -14.24 3.55 0.21
C SER A 444 -15.70 3.17 -0.08
N ILE A 445 -16.31 3.73 -1.12
CA ILE A 445 -17.68 3.41 -1.57
C ILE A 445 -17.81 1.92 -1.91
N LYS A 446 -16.87 1.35 -2.65
CA LYS A 446 -16.87 -0.07 -2.99
C LYS A 446 -16.83 -0.96 -1.74
N MET A 447 -16.00 -0.60 -0.76
CA MET A 447 -15.98 -1.31 0.53
C MET A 447 -17.30 -1.13 1.31
N ILE A 448 -17.98 0.02 1.21
CA ILE A 448 -19.31 0.22 1.80
C ILE A 448 -20.34 -0.72 1.15
N GLN A 449 -20.37 -0.76 -0.18
CA GLN A 449 -21.31 -1.57 -0.95
C GLN A 449 -21.10 -3.06 -0.74
N ASN A 450 -19.85 -3.49 -0.61
CA ASN A 450 -19.50 -4.90 -0.36
C ASN A 450 -19.69 -5.32 1.11
N HIS A 451 -20.19 -4.43 1.98
CA HIS A 451 -20.24 -4.64 3.44
C HIS A 451 -18.89 -5.10 4.04
N GLU A 452 -17.79 -4.63 3.45
CA GLU A 452 -16.43 -4.93 3.92
C GLU A 452 -16.12 -4.12 5.20
N PHE A 453 -15.24 -4.66 6.03
CA PHE A 453 -14.98 -4.18 7.39
C PHE A 453 -14.41 -2.74 7.39
N MET A 454 -15.22 -1.74 7.73
CA MET A 454 -14.84 -0.31 7.68
C MET A 454 -14.06 0.24 8.90
N GLY A 455 -13.45 -0.64 9.68
CA GLY A 455 -12.40 -0.25 10.64
C GLY A 455 -12.85 0.65 11.81
N LYS A 456 -14.12 0.61 12.23
CA LYS A 456 -14.55 1.25 13.51
C LYS A 456 -13.79 0.73 14.74
N HIS A 457 -13.02 -0.35 14.61
CA HIS A 457 -12.18 -0.95 15.67
C HIS A 457 -10.68 -1.04 15.33
N ALA A 458 -10.14 -0.20 14.45
CA ALA A 458 -8.72 -0.23 14.06
C ALA A 458 -7.70 -0.17 15.23
N LEU A 459 -8.10 0.37 16.40
CA LEU A 459 -7.29 0.39 17.62
C LEU A 459 -7.23 -0.96 18.37
N THR A 460 -7.83 -2.04 17.85
CA THR A 460 -7.96 -3.33 18.55
C THR A 460 -7.26 -4.50 17.83
N VAL A 461 -6.50 -4.25 16.75
CA VAL A 461 -5.90 -5.30 15.90
C VAL A 461 -4.41 -5.58 16.20
N VAL A 462 -4.01 -5.61 17.48
CA VAL A 462 -2.65 -6.10 17.87
C VAL A 462 -2.70 -7.43 18.64
N THR A 463 -3.88 -7.99 18.86
CA THR A 463 -4.01 -9.31 19.48
C THR A 463 -4.93 -10.18 18.65
N TYR A 464 -4.35 -11.06 17.84
CA TYR A 464 -5.05 -12.27 17.41
C TYR A 464 -5.33 -13.10 18.66
N LYS A 465 -6.50 -12.90 19.24
CA LYS A 465 -7.14 -13.81 20.17
C LYS A 465 -8.54 -14.00 19.64
N PHE A 466 -8.89 -15.21 19.21
CA PHE A 466 -10.26 -15.57 18.87
C PHE A 466 -11.12 -15.31 20.12
N HIS A 467 -11.84 -14.19 20.13
CA HIS A 467 -12.76 -13.86 21.21
C HIS A 467 -14.07 -14.59 20.94
N ILE A 468 -14.27 -15.68 21.68
CA ILE A 468 -15.54 -16.41 21.73
C ILE A 468 -16.52 -15.54 22.52
N LEU A 469 -17.71 -15.28 21.94
CA LEU A 469 -18.77 -14.49 22.56
C LEU A 469 -19.33 -15.22 23.78
N TYR A 470 -19.89 -14.48 24.76
CA TYR A 470 -20.51 -15.01 25.98
C TYR A 470 -21.49 -16.18 25.75
N SER A 471 -22.16 -16.23 24.60
CA SER A 471 -23.07 -17.31 24.26
C SER A 471 -22.37 -18.63 23.94
N LEU A 472 -21.20 -18.64 23.32
CA LEU A 472 -20.50 -19.86 22.89
C LEU A 472 -19.48 -20.28 23.96
N SER A 473 -19.45 -21.57 24.31
CA SER A 473 -18.61 -22.10 25.38
C SER A 473 -17.50 -22.98 24.80
N THR A 474 -16.24 -22.76 25.19
CA THR A 474 -15.14 -23.71 24.88
C THR A 474 -14.68 -24.52 26.09
N ASN A 475 -15.22 -24.24 27.27
CA ASN A 475 -14.91 -24.92 28.51
C ASN A 475 -16.14 -24.84 29.42
N PRO A 476 -16.50 -25.91 30.17
CA PRO A 476 -17.60 -25.88 31.15
C PRO A 476 -17.57 -24.70 32.16
N SER A 477 -16.43 -24.01 32.35
CA SER A 477 -16.32 -22.81 33.18
C SER A 477 -16.47 -21.47 32.44
N CYS A 478 -16.72 -21.47 31.13
CA CYS A 478 -16.77 -20.28 30.29
C CYS A 478 -17.94 -20.35 29.32
N GLY A 479 -18.93 -19.45 29.47
CA GLY A 479 -20.14 -19.40 28.63
C GLY A 479 -21.22 -20.42 29.02
N ASP A 480 -22.29 -20.49 28.21
CA ASP A 480 -23.38 -21.46 28.40
C ASP A 480 -22.98 -22.84 27.82
N PRO A 481 -22.98 -23.93 28.62
CA PRO A 481 -22.58 -25.26 28.16
C PRO A 481 -23.46 -25.84 27.04
N THR A 482 -24.68 -25.32 26.85
CA THR A 482 -25.58 -25.71 25.76
C THR A 482 -25.11 -25.22 24.38
N TYR A 483 -24.16 -24.28 24.35
CA TYR A 483 -23.57 -23.69 23.14
C TYR A 483 -22.08 -24.07 23.01
N SER A 484 -21.75 -25.34 23.26
CA SER A 484 -20.36 -25.79 23.33
C SER A 484 -19.68 -25.94 21.97
N LEU A 485 -18.42 -25.50 21.92
CA LEU A 485 -17.46 -25.66 20.83
C LEU A 485 -16.18 -26.31 21.37
N HIS A 486 -15.56 -27.18 20.58
CA HIS A 486 -14.34 -27.87 20.97
C HIS A 486 -13.12 -27.13 20.42
N CYS A 487 -12.26 -26.63 21.30
CA CYS A 487 -10.98 -26.04 20.89
C CYS A 487 -9.87 -27.08 21.01
N ASP A 488 -9.23 -27.41 19.90
CA ASP A 488 -8.06 -28.28 19.89
C ASP A 488 -6.80 -27.44 20.15
N GLN A 489 -6.15 -27.70 21.29
CA GLN A 489 -5.01 -26.91 21.77
C GLN A 489 -3.76 -27.10 20.91
N ASP A 490 -3.57 -28.29 20.32
CA ASP A 490 -2.37 -28.60 19.54
C ASP A 490 -2.43 -28.00 18.13
N SER A 491 -3.62 -27.96 17.53
CA SER A 491 -3.81 -27.40 16.18
C SER A 491 -4.29 -25.94 16.17
N SER A 492 -4.60 -25.35 17.34
CA SER A 492 -5.16 -24.00 17.50
C SER A 492 -6.41 -23.77 16.62
N LYS A 493 -7.22 -24.82 16.46
CA LYS A 493 -8.42 -24.81 15.61
C LYS A 493 -9.68 -25.09 16.43
N LEU A 494 -10.78 -24.47 16.00
CA LEU A 494 -12.08 -24.58 16.65
C LEU A 494 -12.97 -25.56 15.88
N TYR A 495 -13.60 -26.49 16.58
CA TYR A 495 -14.45 -27.53 16.03
C TYR A 495 -15.85 -27.46 16.62
N PHE A 496 -16.85 -27.73 15.78
CA PHE A 496 -18.23 -27.92 16.15
C PHE A 496 -18.54 -29.42 16.19
N ASN A 497 -19.05 -29.90 17.33
CA ASN A 497 -19.42 -31.30 17.50
C ASN A 497 -20.89 -31.50 17.10
N ALA A 498 -21.10 -32.26 16.03
CA ALA A 498 -22.41 -32.72 15.62
C ALA A 498 -22.73 -34.07 16.30
N LEU A 499 -23.98 -34.53 16.18
CA LEU A 499 -24.39 -35.83 16.71
C LEU A 499 -23.68 -36.99 15.98
N ASN A 500 -23.72 -38.18 16.60
CA ASN A 500 -23.13 -39.42 16.10
C ASN A 500 -21.60 -39.36 15.89
N GLY A 501 -20.88 -38.59 16.71
CA GLY A 501 -19.42 -38.58 16.76
C GLY A 501 -18.73 -37.86 15.58
N SER A 502 -19.46 -37.01 14.85
CA SER A 502 -18.89 -36.20 13.78
C SER A 502 -18.49 -34.81 14.27
N SER A 503 -17.33 -34.33 13.86
CA SER A 503 -16.83 -32.99 14.18
C SER A 503 -16.48 -32.22 12.91
N TYR A 504 -16.81 -30.94 12.89
CA TYR A 504 -16.65 -30.06 11.72
C TYR A 504 -15.80 -28.85 12.13
N LEU A 505 -14.85 -28.47 11.26
CA LEU A 505 -13.99 -27.32 11.52
C LEU A 505 -14.81 -26.02 11.37
N VAL A 506 -14.71 -25.12 12.34
CA VAL A 506 -15.31 -23.79 12.28
C VAL A 506 -14.38 -22.87 11.48
N LEU A 507 -14.85 -22.38 10.33
CA LEU A 507 -14.09 -21.47 9.46
C LEU A 507 -14.27 -20.01 9.87
N LYS A 508 -15.51 -19.62 10.23
CA LYS A 508 -15.87 -18.25 10.55
C LYS A 508 -17.04 -18.20 11.54
N VAL A 509 -17.00 -17.24 12.46
CA VAL A 509 -18.11 -16.93 13.38
C VAL A 509 -18.54 -15.48 13.15
N ILE A 510 -19.82 -15.28 12.84
CA ILE A 510 -20.46 -14.00 12.55
C ILE A 510 -21.43 -13.70 13.69
N ALA A 511 -20.91 -13.02 14.72
CA ALA A 511 -21.64 -12.73 15.94
C ALA A 511 -22.87 -11.82 15.74
N SER A 512 -22.79 -10.85 14.82
CA SER A 512 -23.86 -9.87 14.56
C SER A 512 -25.16 -10.50 14.05
N THR A 513 -25.06 -11.67 13.44
CA THR A 513 -26.20 -12.42 12.88
C THR A 513 -26.37 -13.78 13.53
N GLN A 514 -25.59 -14.10 14.57
CA GLN A 514 -25.55 -15.40 15.25
C GLN A 514 -25.36 -16.59 14.30
N ARG A 515 -24.43 -16.46 13.36
CA ARG A 515 -24.15 -17.49 12.34
C ARG A 515 -22.71 -17.92 12.39
N MET A 516 -22.45 -19.19 12.15
CA MET A 516 -21.11 -19.73 11.96
C MET A 516 -21.05 -20.55 10.68
N ILE A 517 -19.89 -20.54 10.05
CA ILE A 517 -19.61 -21.28 8.83
C ILE A 517 -18.70 -22.44 9.19
N LEU A 518 -19.18 -23.65 8.91
CA LEU A 518 -18.47 -24.90 9.10
C LEU A 518 -17.89 -25.38 7.77
N GLN A 519 -16.72 -26.01 7.82
CA GLN A 519 -16.15 -26.70 6.67
C GLN A 519 -16.89 -28.03 6.43
N PRO A 520 -17.43 -28.28 5.22
CA PRO A 520 -18.03 -29.57 4.90
C PRO A 520 -17.05 -30.74 5.01
N SER A 521 -17.57 -31.94 5.27
CA SER A 521 -16.74 -33.13 5.47
C SER A 521 -15.93 -33.47 4.22
N SER A 522 -14.65 -33.82 4.39
CA SER A 522 -13.79 -34.16 3.27
C SER A 522 -14.25 -35.42 2.53
N TRP A 523 -13.85 -35.55 1.27
CA TRP A 523 -14.08 -36.74 0.46
C TRP A 523 -13.24 -37.92 0.98
N VAL A 524 -13.76 -39.13 0.85
CA VAL A 524 -12.97 -40.36 0.94
C VAL A 524 -12.18 -40.53 -0.36
N LEU A 525 -10.91 -40.93 -0.24
CA LEU A 525 -9.99 -41.06 -1.38
C LEU A 525 -10.63 -41.87 -2.53
N ASP A 526 -10.53 -41.35 -3.75
CA ASP A 526 -11.02 -41.95 -5.00
C ASP A 526 -12.47 -42.46 -5.04
N THR A 527 -13.33 -41.92 -4.18
CA THR A 527 -14.76 -42.25 -4.17
C THR A 527 -15.62 -40.99 -4.13
N CYS A 528 -16.87 -41.10 -4.60
CA CYS A 528 -17.89 -40.08 -4.37
C CYS A 528 -18.67 -40.33 -3.06
N VAL A 529 -17.94 -40.36 -1.95
CA VAL A 529 -18.48 -40.54 -0.61
C VAL A 529 -17.75 -39.57 0.33
N THR A 530 -18.49 -38.88 1.20
CA THR A 530 -17.92 -37.98 2.21
C THR A 530 -17.69 -38.72 3.52
N ARG A 531 -16.72 -38.30 4.34
CA ARG A 531 -16.35 -39.04 5.56
C ARG A 531 -17.49 -39.12 6.58
N ASP A 532 -18.32 -38.09 6.65
CA ASP A 532 -19.53 -38.04 7.47
C ASP A 532 -20.59 -39.11 7.11
N MET A 533 -20.61 -39.61 5.87
CA MET A 533 -21.45 -40.75 5.49
C MET A 533 -21.04 -42.01 6.25
N VAL A 534 -19.73 -42.23 6.39
CA VAL A 534 -19.17 -43.43 7.02
C VAL A 534 -19.29 -43.37 8.55
N VAL A 535 -19.14 -42.17 9.14
CA VAL A 535 -19.14 -41.97 10.60
C VAL A 535 -20.54 -41.73 11.15
N SER A 536 -21.27 -40.75 10.61
CA SER A 536 -22.49 -40.22 11.21
C SER A 536 -23.73 -40.33 10.32
N GLN A 537 -23.61 -40.94 9.13
CA GLN A 537 -24.67 -40.97 8.12
C GLN A 537 -25.19 -39.55 7.76
N GLY A 538 -24.24 -38.61 7.63
CA GLY A 538 -24.51 -37.20 7.30
C GLY A 538 -24.39 -36.25 8.49
N PHE A 539 -24.97 -35.06 8.37
CA PHE A 539 -24.91 -34.01 9.38
C PHE A 539 -26.16 -34.04 10.26
N TRP A 540 -25.97 -34.09 11.59
CA TRP A 540 -27.07 -34.20 12.55
C TRP A 540 -26.87 -33.22 13.71
N LEU A 541 -27.88 -32.37 13.94
CA LEU A 541 -27.96 -31.46 15.07
C LEU A 541 -28.93 -32.01 16.12
N ASN A 542 -28.63 -31.76 17.38
CA ASN A 542 -29.55 -32.06 18.46
C ASN A 542 -30.66 -31.00 18.50
N GLN A 543 -31.92 -31.43 18.39
CA GLN A 543 -33.08 -30.55 18.39
C GLN A 543 -33.28 -29.82 19.73
N THR A 544 -32.71 -30.34 20.81
CA THR A 544 -32.75 -29.69 22.13
C THR A 544 -31.66 -28.63 22.30
N LEU A 545 -30.68 -28.58 21.39
CA LEU A 545 -29.62 -27.58 21.39
C LEU A 545 -30.00 -26.40 20.49
N PRO A 546 -29.44 -25.21 20.75
CA PRO A 546 -29.89 -23.96 20.15
C PRO A 546 -29.37 -23.76 18.72
N PHE A 547 -29.05 -24.81 17.97
CA PHE A 547 -28.43 -24.73 16.65
C PHE A 547 -29.40 -25.20 15.55
N ASN A 548 -29.44 -24.49 14.43
CA ASN A 548 -30.17 -24.89 13.23
C ASN A 548 -29.40 -24.57 11.94
N VAL A 549 -29.62 -25.35 10.89
CA VAL A 549 -29.08 -25.09 9.55
C VAL A 549 -29.93 -24.01 8.89
N THR A 550 -29.30 -22.94 8.38
CA THR A 550 -30.00 -21.81 7.75
C THR A 550 -30.41 -22.10 6.31
N SER A 551 -31.34 -21.30 5.77
CA SER A 551 -31.81 -21.39 4.38
C SER A 551 -30.87 -20.77 3.35
N SER A 552 -29.78 -20.14 3.78
CA SER A 552 -28.71 -19.68 2.88
C SER A 552 -27.88 -20.84 2.30
N ASN A 553 -28.01 -22.05 2.86
CA ASN A 553 -27.33 -23.23 2.38
C ASN A 553 -28.10 -23.90 1.24
N THR A 554 -27.47 -24.00 0.08
CA THR A 554 -27.91 -24.89 -0.98
C THR A 554 -27.12 -26.20 -0.91
N ILE A 555 -27.81 -27.30 -0.66
CA ILE A 555 -27.21 -28.62 -0.46
C ILE A 555 -27.23 -29.40 -1.77
N PHE A 556 -26.06 -29.91 -2.14
CA PHE A 556 -25.84 -30.78 -3.28
C PHE A 556 -25.61 -32.21 -2.76
N LEU A 557 -26.41 -33.16 -3.22
CA LEU A 557 -26.38 -34.56 -2.82
C LEU A 557 -25.92 -35.42 -3.99
N PHE A 558 -24.84 -36.18 -3.80
CA PHE A 558 -24.22 -36.98 -4.85
C PHE A 558 -24.40 -38.48 -4.62
N ASN A 559 -24.26 -39.24 -5.71
CA ASN A 559 -24.33 -40.70 -5.70
C ASN A 559 -25.64 -41.18 -5.04
N CYS A 560 -26.76 -40.66 -5.52
CA CYS A 560 -28.10 -40.94 -5.01
C CYS A 560 -28.72 -42.17 -5.68
N SER A 561 -29.57 -42.89 -4.96
CA SER A 561 -30.38 -43.98 -5.50
C SER A 561 -31.46 -43.46 -6.47
N PRO A 562 -31.76 -44.15 -7.59
CA PRO A 562 -32.84 -43.80 -8.52
C PRO A 562 -34.21 -43.64 -7.87
N ARG A 563 -34.43 -44.30 -6.72
CA ARG A 563 -35.70 -44.24 -5.97
C ARG A 563 -36.04 -42.82 -5.48
N LEU A 564 -35.03 -41.95 -5.40
CA LEU A 564 -35.19 -40.56 -4.98
C LEU A 564 -35.69 -39.63 -6.10
N LEU A 565 -35.85 -40.12 -7.33
CA LEU A 565 -36.49 -39.36 -8.42
C LEU A 565 -37.96 -39.02 -8.14
N ILE A 566 -38.61 -39.76 -7.24
CA ILE A 566 -40.01 -39.56 -6.81
C ILE A 566 -40.06 -38.67 -5.53
N SER A 567 -38.91 -38.27 -5.00
CA SER A 567 -38.80 -37.38 -3.83
C SER A 567 -38.89 -35.91 -4.23
N PRO A 568 -39.21 -34.98 -3.30
CA PRO A 568 -39.28 -33.54 -3.59
C PRO A 568 -37.91 -32.88 -3.88
N LEU A 569 -36.86 -33.66 -4.13
CA LEU A 569 -35.51 -33.18 -4.42
C LEU A 569 -35.39 -32.86 -5.92
N ASN A 570 -34.70 -31.77 -6.27
CA ASN A 570 -34.46 -31.47 -7.68
C ASN A 570 -33.28 -32.30 -8.20
N CYS A 571 -33.59 -33.48 -8.75
CA CYS A 571 -32.63 -34.42 -9.36
C CYS A 571 -32.65 -34.39 -10.90
N THR A 572 -33.20 -33.33 -11.50
CA THR A 572 -33.33 -33.23 -12.95
C THR A 572 -31.95 -33.16 -13.63
N PRO A 573 -31.81 -33.60 -14.89
CA PRO A 573 -30.55 -33.46 -15.64
C PRO A 573 -30.15 -31.99 -15.88
N SER A 574 -31.09 -31.05 -15.78
CA SER A 574 -30.86 -29.60 -15.80
C SER A 574 -30.62 -28.98 -14.41
N SER A 575 -30.48 -29.82 -13.37
CA SER A 575 -30.29 -29.34 -12.00
C SER A 575 -28.94 -28.67 -11.79
N LEU A 576 -28.88 -27.82 -10.76
CA LEU A 576 -27.68 -27.08 -10.37
C LEU A 576 -26.52 -28.01 -10.02
N CYS A 577 -26.80 -29.26 -9.60
CA CYS A 577 -25.75 -30.20 -9.32
C CYS A 577 -24.92 -30.60 -10.54
N HIS A 578 -25.54 -30.74 -11.71
CA HIS A 578 -24.79 -31.09 -12.91
C HIS A 578 -23.84 -29.96 -13.31
N ARG A 579 -24.24 -28.69 -13.06
CA ARG A 579 -23.38 -27.52 -13.21
C ARG A 579 -22.24 -27.49 -12.17
N PHE A 580 -22.49 -27.93 -10.95
CA PHE A 580 -21.46 -28.05 -9.92
C PHE A 580 -20.40 -29.13 -10.24
N LEU A 581 -20.83 -30.25 -10.83
CA LEU A 581 -19.96 -31.36 -11.23
C LEU A 581 -19.21 -31.12 -12.55
N GLU A 582 -19.54 -30.06 -13.27
CA GLU A 582 -18.88 -29.72 -14.52
C GLU A 582 -17.42 -29.33 -14.29
N THR A 583 -16.52 -29.72 -15.19
CA THR A 583 -15.07 -29.52 -15.03
C THR A 583 -14.67 -28.04 -14.94
N SER A 584 -15.54 -27.13 -15.40
CA SER A 584 -15.39 -25.68 -15.30
C SER A 584 -15.54 -25.12 -13.88
N SER A 585 -16.05 -25.91 -12.91
CA SER A 585 -16.27 -25.44 -11.53
C SER A 585 -15.01 -25.47 -10.66
N GLY A 586 -13.98 -26.24 -11.01
CA GLY A 586 -12.74 -26.33 -10.22
C GLY A 586 -12.88 -26.98 -8.82
N HIS A 587 -14.09 -27.37 -8.39
CA HIS A 587 -14.35 -27.93 -7.06
C HIS A 587 -14.15 -29.46 -6.98
N ILE A 588 -14.26 -30.19 -8.10
CA ILE A 588 -14.21 -31.67 -8.14
C ILE A 588 -13.42 -32.17 -9.35
N ASP A 589 -12.54 -33.15 -9.13
CA ASP A 589 -11.76 -33.79 -10.19
C ASP A 589 -12.63 -34.56 -11.20
N ARG A 590 -12.24 -34.55 -12.48
CA ARG A 590 -12.98 -35.19 -13.59
C ARG A 590 -13.34 -36.66 -13.35
N LYS A 591 -12.43 -37.45 -12.77
CA LYS A 591 -12.67 -38.87 -12.47
C LYS A 591 -13.73 -39.07 -11.37
N ARG A 592 -13.74 -38.19 -10.36
CA ARG A 592 -14.69 -38.23 -9.25
C ARG A 592 -16.06 -37.69 -9.67
N ALA A 593 -16.10 -36.66 -10.51
CA ALA A 593 -17.35 -36.09 -11.02
C ALA A 593 -18.23 -37.14 -11.73
N LEU A 594 -17.61 -37.99 -12.57
CA LEU A 594 -18.29 -39.11 -13.25
C LEU A 594 -18.83 -40.18 -12.31
N GLN A 595 -18.22 -40.34 -11.13
CA GLN A 595 -18.72 -41.25 -10.09
C GLN A 595 -19.84 -40.62 -9.25
N CYS A 596 -19.84 -39.29 -9.14
CA CYS A 596 -20.79 -38.52 -8.35
C CYS A 596 -22.14 -38.31 -9.04
N ALA A 597 -22.16 -38.29 -10.38
CA ALA A 597 -23.37 -38.35 -11.18
C ALA A 597 -23.16 -39.29 -12.36
N SER A 598 -24.02 -40.30 -12.46
CA SER A 598 -24.11 -41.21 -13.61
C SER A 598 -25.58 -41.47 -13.91
N GLY A 599 -25.90 -42.03 -15.09
CA GLY A 599 -27.30 -42.31 -15.45
C GLY A 599 -28.05 -43.22 -14.45
N ILE A 600 -27.32 -44.01 -13.66
CA ILE A 600 -27.86 -44.90 -12.63
C ILE A 600 -27.88 -44.22 -11.25
N ASN A 601 -26.96 -43.30 -10.98
CA ASN A 601 -26.90 -42.59 -9.70
C ASN A 601 -27.07 -41.08 -9.94
N PRO A 602 -28.29 -40.53 -9.89
CA PRO A 602 -28.52 -39.11 -10.09
C PRO A 602 -27.84 -38.27 -9.00
N CYS A 603 -27.61 -37.00 -9.33
CA CYS A 603 -27.31 -35.98 -8.34
C CYS A 603 -28.52 -35.08 -8.10
N CYS A 604 -28.72 -34.65 -6.87
CA CYS A 604 -29.90 -33.91 -6.44
C CYS A 604 -29.51 -32.63 -5.69
N THR A 605 -30.36 -31.61 -5.76
CA THR A 605 -30.18 -30.35 -5.01
C THR A 605 -31.42 -29.95 -4.24
N PHE A 606 -31.24 -29.34 -3.07
CA PHE A 606 -32.31 -28.70 -2.30
C PHE A 606 -31.77 -27.54 -1.46
N VAL A 607 -32.63 -26.61 -1.09
CA VAL A 607 -32.30 -25.50 -0.18
C VAL A 607 -32.64 -25.90 1.25
N ALA A 608 -31.69 -25.73 2.18
CA ALA A 608 -31.90 -26.08 3.59
C ALA A 608 -32.76 -25.03 4.34
N GLY A 609 -32.92 -25.17 5.65
CA GLY A 609 -33.61 -24.18 6.50
C GLY A 609 -35.06 -24.48 6.88
N GLY A 610 -35.76 -25.33 6.13
CA GLY A 610 -37.09 -25.84 6.51
C GLY A 610 -37.02 -27.11 7.35
N MET A 611 -38.07 -27.43 8.13
CA MET A 611 -38.20 -28.74 8.77
C MET A 611 -38.46 -29.81 7.69
N PRO A 612 -37.73 -30.95 7.63
CA PRO A 612 -36.80 -31.49 8.63
C PRO A 612 -35.31 -31.15 8.44
N CYS A 613 -34.94 -30.44 7.38
CA CYS A 613 -33.56 -30.10 7.00
C CYS A 613 -32.87 -29.10 7.93
N ALA A 614 -33.62 -28.38 8.77
CA ALA A 614 -33.10 -27.48 9.80
C ALA A 614 -32.20 -28.19 10.84
N TYR A 615 -32.37 -29.50 11.04
CA TYR A 615 -31.62 -30.26 12.06
C TYR A 615 -30.82 -31.44 11.50
N LYS A 616 -31.02 -31.81 10.24
CA LYS A 616 -30.29 -32.95 9.66
C LYS A 616 -30.15 -32.86 8.14
N ILE A 617 -28.98 -33.25 7.66
CA ILE A 617 -28.71 -33.57 6.26
C ILE A 617 -28.42 -35.06 6.22
N ARG A 618 -29.40 -35.85 5.76
CA ARG A 618 -29.35 -37.30 5.84
C ARG A 618 -28.58 -37.88 4.66
N LEU A 619 -27.53 -38.65 4.96
CA LEU A 619 -26.88 -39.53 4.00
C LEU A 619 -27.22 -40.98 4.36
N HIS A 620 -27.37 -41.86 3.38
CA HIS A 620 -27.63 -43.27 3.61
C HIS A 620 -27.22 -44.12 2.40
N SER A 621 -26.88 -45.39 2.64
CA SER A 621 -26.42 -46.31 1.58
C SER A 621 -27.49 -46.58 0.52
N SER A 622 -28.77 -46.54 0.92
CA SER A 622 -29.96 -46.63 0.04
C SER A 622 -30.50 -45.28 -0.46
N GLY A 623 -29.90 -44.17 -0.01
CA GLY A 623 -30.24 -42.80 -0.41
C GLY A 623 -29.10 -42.15 -1.19
N CYS A 624 -28.60 -41.01 -0.70
CA CYS A 624 -27.40 -40.34 -1.22
C CYS A 624 -26.21 -40.56 -0.29
N ARG A 625 -25.00 -40.62 -0.86
CA ARG A 625 -23.79 -41.04 -0.13
C ARG A 625 -22.77 -39.92 0.11
N ALA A 626 -23.01 -38.74 -0.44
CA ALA A 626 -22.18 -37.57 -0.20
C ALA A 626 -23.02 -36.29 -0.26
N PHE A 627 -22.61 -35.25 0.49
CA PHE A 627 -23.14 -33.91 0.31
C PHE A 627 -22.08 -32.81 0.27
N ARG A 628 -22.43 -31.70 -0.38
CA ARG A 628 -21.71 -30.42 -0.35
C ARG A 628 -22.71 -29.31 -0.08
N SER A 629 -22.24 -28.22 0.52
CA SER A 629 -23.08 -27.07 0.84
C SER A 629 -22.44 -25.82 0.24
N ILE A 630 -23.22 -25.06 -0.51
CA ILE A 630 -22.82 -23.76 -1.07
C ILE A 630 -23.62 -22.66 -0.38
N LEU A 631 -22.91 -21.64 0.07
CA LEU A 631 -23.47 -20.49 0.75
C LEU A 631 -23.98 -19.46 -0.26
N HIS A 632 -25.17 -18.92 -0.03
CA HIS A 632 -25.73 -17.80 -0.78
C HIS A 632 -25.61 -17.97 -2.30
N LEU A 633 -26.03 -19.15 -2.79
CA LEU A 633 -25.86 -19.54 -4.19
C LEU A 633 -26.43 -18.48 -5.15
N ASP A 634 -25.55 -17.88 -5.92
CA ASP A 634 -25.86 -16.88 -6.95
C ASP A 634 -25.78 -17.52 -8.33
N LEU A 635 -26.91 -17.53 -9.04
CA LEU A 635 -27.04 -18.15 -10.36
C LEU A 635 -26.43 -17.31 -11.48
N GLU A 636 -26.14 -16.04 -11.24
CA GLU A 636 -25.51 -15.13 -12.21
C GLU A 636 -23.99 -15.38 -12.30
N LYS A 637 -23.40 -16.01 -11.29
CA LYS A 637 -21.97 -16.32 -11.22
C LYS A 637 -21.64 -17.72 -11.74
N PRO A 638 -20.46 -17.93 -12.36
CA PRO A 638 -20.00 -19.25 -12.76
C PRO A 638 -19.77 -20.15 -11.53
N ALA A 639 -19.91 -21.47 -11.72
CA ALA A 639 -19.81 -22.44 -10.63
C ALA A 639 -18.45 -22.49 -9.93
N SER A 640 -17.39 -21.92 -10.54
CA SER A 640 -16.05 -21.78 -9.95
C SER A 640 -15.93 -20.70 -8.88
N GLU A 641 -16.88 -19.78 -8.82
CA GLU A 641 -16.92 -18.68 -7.85
C GLU A 641 -17.87 -18.96 -6.68
N TRP A 642 -18.44 -20.16 -6.62
CA TRP A 642 -19.37 -20.56 -5.56
C TRP A 642 -18.63 -20.90 -4.27
N GLU A 643 -19.02 -20.26 -3.16
CA GLU A 643 -18.36 -20.45 -1.87
C GLU A 643 -18.86 -21.71 -1.16
N GLU A 644 -17.95 -22.67 -0.94
CA GLU A 644 -18.25 -23.89 -0.19
C GLU A 644 -18.23 -23.64 1.32
N GLY A 645 -19.32 -24.00 1.99
CA GLY A 645 -19.47 -23.84 3.44
C GLY A 645 -20.84 -24.31 3.92
N LEU A 646 -20.91 -24.72 5.19
CA LEU A 646 -22.17 -25.07 5.86
C LEU A 646 -22.46 -24.05 6.96
N GLU A 647 -23.44 -23.18 6.73
CA GLU A 647 -23.85 -22.15 7.67
C GLU A 647 -24.85 -22.71 8.70
N VAL A 648 -24.51 -22.53 9.97
CA VAL A 648 -25.34 -22.91 11.11
C VAL A 648 -25.62 -21.65 11.91
N GLN A 649 -26.88 -21.41 12.25
CA GLN A 649 -27.31 -20.34 13.12
C GLN A 649 -27.54 -20.87 14.53
N TRP A 650 -27.30 -20.03 15.53
CA TRP A 650 -27.68 -20.31 16.90
C TRP A 650 -28.73 -19.32 17.43
N ALA A 651 -29.58 -19.78 18.33
CA ALA A 651 -30.60 -18.97 18.99
C ALA A 651 -30.01 -18.07 20.08
N ASP A 652 -30.77 -17.05 20.51
CA ASP A 652 -30.38 -16.24 21.65
C ASP A 652 -30.29 -17.09 22.94
N PRO A 653 -29.22 -16.95 23.74
CA PRO A 653 -29.15 -17.62 25.02
C PRO A 653 -30.27 -17.11 25.95
N PRO A 654 -30.86 -17.99 26.77
CA PRO A 654 -31.79 -17.56 27.79
C PRO A 654 -31.12 -16.57 28.74
N LYS A 655 -31.88 -15.60 29.25
CA LYS A 655 -31.36 -14.63 30.21
C LYS A 655 -30.79 -15.36 31.43
N PRO A 656 -29.58 -15.02 31.90
CA PRO A 656 -29.03 -15.66 33.09
C PRO A 656 -29.92 -15.39 34.30
N VAL A 657 -30.13 -16.41 35.13
CA VAL A 657 -30.90 -16.28 36.37
C VAL A 657 -30.01 -15.60 37.40
N CYS A 658 -30.45 -14.45 37.94
CA CYS A 658 -29.75 -13.77 39.03
C CYS A 658 -29.59 -14.71 40.22
N LYS A 659 -28.36 -14.88 40.72
CA LYS A 659 -28.10 -15.68 41.94
C LYS A 659 -28.21 -14.82 43.20
N THR A 660 -27.96 -13.51 43.08
CA THR A 660 -28.07 -12.55 44.19
C THR A 660 -28.93 -11.34 43.81
N GLN A 661 -29.49 -10.65 44.81
CA GLN A 661 -30.29 -9.43 44.62
C GLN A 661 -29.48 -8.30 43.96
N HIS A 662 -28.15 -8.34 44.11
CA HIS A 662 -27.21 -7.38 43.53
C HIS A 662 -26.95 -7.65 42.03
N ASP A 663 -27.16 -8.87 41.55
CA ASP A 663 -27.09 -9.21 40.12
C ASP A 663 -28.32 -8.69 39.35
N CYS A 664 -29.43 -8.50 40.06
CA CYS A 664 -30.71 -8.06 39.51
C CYS A 664 -30.96 -6.55 39.63
N SER A 665 -30.05 -5.79 40.28
CA SER A 665 -30.10 -4.33 40.28
C SER A 665 -29.45 -3.79 39.01
N GLY A 666 -30.19 -2.99 38.24
CA GLY A 666 -29.82 -2.57 36.87
C GLY A 666 -28.53 -1.73 36.73
N THR A 667 -27.79 -1.50 37.82
CA THR A 667 -26.45 -0.90 37.83
C THR A 667 -25.33 -1.92 37.61
N ALA A 668 -25.54 -3.20 37.91
CA ALA A 668 -24.54 -4.27 37.72
C ALA A 668 -24.84 -5.19 36.52
N SER A 669 -26.11 -5.33 36.13
CA SER A 669 -26.55 -6.16 35.00
C SER A 669 -26.85 -5.32 33.76
N THR A 670 -25.79 -4.84 33.11
CA THR A 670 -25.88 -4.36 31.71
C THR A 670 -25.26 -5.40 30.80
N CYS A 671 -26.06 -6.03 29.93
CA CYS A 671 -25.52 -6.72 28.76
C CYS A 671 -24.90 -5.66 27.83
N SER A 672 -23.63 -5.37 28.05
CA SER A 672 -22.88 -4.45 27.19
C SER A 672 -22.58 -5.11 25.84
N PRO A 673 -22.67 -4.37 24.72
CA PRO A 673 -22.07 -4.84 23.48
C PRO A 673 -20.56 -4.99 23.73
N ALA A 674 -20.01 -6.15 23.36
CA ALA A 674 -18.65 -6.63 23.61
C ALA A 674 -17.62 -5.53 23.96
N GLY A 675 -17.27 -5.43 25.24
CA GLY A 675 -16.20 -4.55 25.74
C GLY A 675 -14.80 -5.04 25.34
N LYS A 676 -13.88 -4.09 25.12
CA LYS A 676 -12.52 -4.32 24.58
C LYS A 676 -11.59 -5.22 25.41
N ASN A 677 -11.91 -5.52 26.67
CA ASN A 677 -11.03 -6.28 27.55
C ASN A 677 -11.78 -7.46 28.15
N GLY A 678 -11.92 -8.54 27.37
CA GLY A 678 -12.65 -9.76 27.72
C GLY A 678 -12.35 -10.32 29.12
N LEU A 679 -13.12 -9.84 30.09
CA LEU A 679 -13.34 -10.38 31.42
C LEU A 679 -14.69 -9.81 31.87
N ILE A 680 -15.74 -10.63 31.80
CA ILE A 680 -16.91 -10.46 32.67
C ILE A 680 -17.22 -11.85 33.22
N ILE A 681 -17.34 -11.88 34.55
CA ILE A 681 -17.47 -13.02 35.47
C ILE A 681 -18.78 -13.78 35.22
#